data_AF-H0T4A7-F1
#
_entry.id   AF-H0T4A7-F1
#
_cell.length_a   1.000
_cell.length_b   1.000
_cell.length_c   1.000
_cell.angle_alpha   90.00
_cell.angle_beta   90.00
_cell.angle_gamma   90.00
#
_symmetry.space_group_name_H-M   'P 1'
#
loop_
_entity.id
_entity.type
_entity.pdbx_description
1 polymer ?
#
loop_
_entity_poly.entity_id
_entity_poly.type
_entity_poly.pdbx_seq_one_letter_code
_entity_poly.pdbx_strand_id
1 'polypeptide(L)'
;MLDRRQLLSGTGALALTELLPSAASAVNTDAGRIVINAVAGYANLVKGFNFSADPGNQDANGCPIRTPARSLTANPSLPEGYFGDFVWKFRGRGSMQFSPGAIIRNGGQNIVGVTGNTGETPYNTTILDKTNPRVVLTFGANILNMSPSPVDNGAGGRRVRLTFRPGYANSASPVIKVQALAGRGQAAAAGIWKCVRIDPNTLDLVANALTGEPAAWDPNDPYRGPGGEAIWQATNIAVYILAQGTFSGFSNVVFCKAENEALVDSGALVDPLLIEQMRYLRPSWLRFMDLTGVQASYENDFAQRVPAASLSYPGPGGRFVPDYWVGSIKRGADDAYSCVSRSGLGAGRYRDNEVIQGVLDFPNTGVNPTLNVDGRGAKYIYAFGAQCRILRFSGAIPSSGTKLVLRFSAPWLNGGTPYDVAYIVGSGKRYSDSTFIGLRANLMDLFSSDAVLKGKVSVWNSGDLSFFPITPQAGGISIDYVSGPTGMFCRIGRFDPYGLAAGQNRIRMRFGGTVSNAEIVSLTFSRADLPGGSYTLSYEIRIGTDKTLQALCSSLNQAINNDAVLKQAGISAFPHGLPPNTLDIQQADTWAGDGLSLSLRSTGAVSATFGEGGATGTFIYSYLLDGWIWRPGGMLQSIPFEYMVELCNATGAGCWINWPINTNAQFITDVTNYFRDNLKPDVKFGTEVGNEMWNFGQSPWGRAMSKGFCLGFASGSNNPNYSITALRTKQYGDLTIAAWTAKRARAQLYLFNQSATWDLGNTSMFQFKGGSLDATANRVYAAHGGLGGGPAPSYNAAPNRPIDICDAIGVAPYWGSPWIAGDVNYIKGAAIENAPLLQAAKDHAAGNVGAAYTALSAQIYGAVKRSSPGAGGITFDHYKTKVYTQLEQVAASFDAGRSRKMAVIHYEGGPQFGVGNINNGTNDAVTDVPVLAARIKSLGWSVSAYTVSGRDDATEMASQIVEMIYRYKFSPQYKALYKQGFADVVAAHPGREAAGAQYGYERSQWGLFPRGYGAEHYSSYDAIHEFNNGG
;
A
#
# COMPACT_ATOMS: atom_id res chain seq x y z
N MET A 1 15.48 -36.43 -23.57
CA MET A 1 16.58 -35.62 -24.14
C MET A 1 16.53 -35.77 -25.64
N LEU A 2 16.17 -34.73 -26.38
CA LEU A 2 16.26 -34.69 -27.85
C LEU A 2 17.56 -33.96 -28.22
N ASP A 3 18.26 -34.41 -29.25
CA ASP A 3 19.57 -33.87 -29.62
C ASP A 3 19.50 -32.65 -30.55
N ARG A 4 20.63 -31.95 -30.65
CA ARG A 4 20.85 -30.68 -31.35
C ARG A 4 20.51 -30.71 -32.85
N ARG A 5 20.40 -31.87 -33.50
CA ARG A 5 19.99 -32.00 -34.92
C ARG A 5 18.48 -32.00 -35.12
N GLN A 6 17.69 -32.39 -34.12
CA GLN A 6 16.22 -32.40 -34.24
C GLN A 6 15.61 -31.00 -34.15
N LEU A 7 16.32 -30.05 -33.52
CA LEU A 7 15.95 -28.63 -33.40
C LEU A 7 16.07 -27.82 -34.71
N LEU A 8 16.74 -28.35 -35.73
CA LEU A 8 17.05 -27.62 -36.97
C LEU A 8 16.40 -28.21 -38.23
N SER A 9 15.55 -29.22 -38.10
CA SER A 9 14.73 -29.75 -39.20
C SER A 9 13.28 -29.38 -38.95
N GLY A 10 12.54 -28.98 -40.01
CA GLY A 10 11.17 -28.44 -39.96
C GLY A 10 10.09 -29.34 -39.33
N THR A 11 10.45 -30.42 -38.66
CA THR A 11 9.61 -31.26 -37.81
C THR A 11 9.33 -30.67 -36.41
N GLY A 12 10.06 -29.62 -35.99
CA GLY A 12 9.78 -28.89 -34.73
C GLY A 12 8.45 -28.14 -34.70
N ALA A 13 7.81 -27.90 -35.86
CA ALA A 13 6.50 -27.26 -35.94
C ALA A 13 5.34 -28.17 -35.50
N LEU A 14 5.52 -29.50 -35.52
CA LEU A 14 4.50 -30.47 -35.10
C LEU A 14 4.52 -30.72 -33.58
N ALA A 15 5.68 -30.60 -32.92
CA ALA A 15 5.77 -30.68 -31.46
C ALA A 15 5.15 -29.46 -30.75
N LEU A 16 5.02 -28.32 -31.44
CA LEU A 16 4.30 -27.15 -30.93
C LEU A 16 2.77 -27.30 -31.05
N THR A 17 2.29 -28.18 -31.93
CA THR A 17 0.85 -28.45 -32.09
C THR A 17 0.33 -29.44 -31.04
N GLU A 18 1.19 -30.26 -30.43
CA GLU A 18 0.84 -31.11 -29.27
C GLU A 18 0.92 -30.37 -27.92
N LEU A 19 1.53 -29.18 -27.87
CA LEU A 19 1.55 -28.28 -26.70
C LEU A 19 0.41 -27.24 -26.71
N LEU A 20 -0.38 -27.19 -27.77
CA LEU A 20 -1.68 -26.53 -27.72
C LEU A 20 -2.67 -27.54 -27.12
N PRO A 21 -3.41 -27.19 -26.04
CA PRO A 21 -4.44 -28.09 -25.54
C PRO A 21 -5.42 -28.37 -26.67
N SER A 22 -5.51 -29.63 -27.09
CA SER A 22 -6.59 -30.08 -27.95
C SER A 22 -7.92 -29.59 -27.34
N ALA A 23 -8.79 -29.01 -28.16
CA ALA A 23 -10.11 -28.51 -27.76
C ALA A 23 -11.09 -29.65 -27.35
N ALA A 24 -10.57 -30.78 -26.89
CA ALA A 24 -11.30 -32.00 -26.60
C ALA A 24 -10.71 -32.73 -25.39
N SER A 25 -10.64 -32.07 -24.23
CA SER A 25 -10.67 -32.78 -22.95
C SER A 25 -11.91 -32.35 -22.19
N ALA A 26 -12.84 -33.31 -22.08
CA ALA A 26 -14.06 -33.32 -21.31
C ALA A 26 -14.07 -32.43 -20.06
N VAL A 27 -15.19 -31.70 -19.90
CA VAL A 27 -15.88 -31.37 -18.64
C VAL A 27 -15.03 -31.59 -17.38
N ASN A 28 -14.04 -30.72 -17.14
CA ASN A 28 -13.41 -30.63 -15.83
C ASN A 28 -14.16 -29.52 -15.06
N THR A 29 -15.01 -29.93 -14.11
CA THR A 29 -15.85 -29.07 -13.28
C THR A 29 -15.07 -28.18 -12.30
N ASP A 30 -13.73 -28.25 -12.30
CA ASP A 30 -12.85 -27.45 -11.44
C ASP A 30 -12.36 -26.16 -12.11
N ALA A 31 -13.29 -25.29 -12.50
CA ALA A 31 -12.94 -23.92 -12.89
C ALA A 31 -12.42 -23.15 -11.65
N GLY A 32 -11.20 -22.60 -11.76
CA GLY A 32 -10.50 -21.65 -10.89
C GLY A 32 -10.96 -21.55 -9.42
N ARG A 33 -10.10 -21.93 -8.46
CA ARG A 33 -10.41 -21.86 -7.01
C ARG A 33 -9.65 -20.75 -6.26
N ILE A 34 -8.98 -19.86 -6.99
CA ILE A 34 -8.09 -18.84 -6.44
C ILE A 34 -8.48 -17.44 -6.92
N VAL A 35 -8.45 -16.49 -6.00
CA VAL A 35 -8.44 -15.05 -6.25
C VAL A 35 -6.99 -14.57 -6.21
N ILE A 36 -6.55 -13.84 -7.22
CA ILE A 36 -5.21 -13.28 -7.28
C ILE A 36 -5.32 -11.75 -7.30
N ASN A 37 -4.67 -11.08 -6.35
CA ASN A 37 -4.43 -9.64 -6.48
C ASN A 37 -3.56 -9.40 -7.72
N ALA A 38 -4.09 -8.63 -8.66
CA ALA A 38 -3.47 -8.37 -9.94
C ALA A 38 -2.25 -7.45 -9.76
N VAL A 39 -1.15 -7.82 -10.40
CA VAL A 39 0.08 -7.03 -10.44
C VAL A 39 0.21 -6.28 -11.77
N ALA A 40 0.93 -5.15 -11.75
CA ALA A 40 1.24 -4.41 -12.96
C ALA A 40 2.32 -5.13 -13.78
N GLY A 41 2.04 -5.34 -15.05
CA GLY A 41 3.00 -5.78 -16.05
C GLY A 41 2.69 -5.16 -17.40
N TYR A 42 3.47 -4.15 -17.78
CA TYR A 42 3.18 -3.32 -18.94
C TYR A 42 3.96 -3.76 -20.17
N ALA A 43 3.28 -3.91 -21.31
CA ALA A 43 3.95 -4.14 -22.60
C ALA A 43 4.87 -2.96 -22.96
N ASN A 44 4.39 -1.74 -22.73
CA ASN A 44 5.18 -0.51 -22.77
C ASN A 44 5.61 -0.12 -21.35
N LEU A 45 6.88 -0.29 -21.03
CA LEU A 45 7.44 -0.10 -19.69
C LEU A 45 7.29 1.36 -19.21
N VAL A 46 7.22 2.34 -20.13
CA VAL A 46 7.01 3.76 -19.79
C VAL A 46 5.73 3.98 -18.99
N LYS A 47 4.74 3.09 -19.13
CA LYS A 47 3.50 3.16 -18.36
C LYS A 47 3.74 3.02 -16.85
N GLY A 48 4.82 2.36 -16.43
CA GLY A 48 5.25 2.28 -15.04
C GLY A 48 6.23 3.38 -14.60
N PHE A 49 6.63 4.30 -15.49
CA PHE A 49 7.63 5.32 -15.17
C PHE A 49 6.95 6.50 -14.50
N ASN A 50 7.32 6.86 -13.27
CA ASN A 50 6.66 7.96 -12.57
C ASN A 50 7.24 9.32 -13.01
N PHE A 51 6.65 9.95 -14.04
CA PHE A 51 7.03 11.29 -14.49
C PHE A 51 6.17 12.38 -13.83
N SER A 52 6.84 13.37 -13.24
CA SER A 52 6.17 14.54 -12.65
C SER A 52 6.05 15.70 -13.65
N ALA A 53 5.16 15.57 -14.63
CA ALA A 53 4.89 16.62 -15.61
C ALA A 53 4.36 17.92 -14.97
N ASP A 54 4.78 19.07 -15.50
CA ASP A 54 4.19 20.36 -15.14
C ASP A 54 2.74 20.40 -15.67
N PRO A 55 1.73 20.55 -14.79
CA PRO A 55 0.34 20.50 -15.21
C PRO A 55 -0.07 21.63 -16.17
N GLY A 56 0.66 22.76 -16.16
CA GLY A 56 0.48 23.86 -17.12
C GLY A 56 1.21 23.64 -18.46
N ASN A 57 1.99 22.56 -18.58
CA ASN A 57 2.77 22.18 -19.75
C ASN A 57 2.58 20.69 -20.07
N GLN A 58 1.34 20.26 -20.24
CA GLN A 58 1.03 18.91 -20.69
C GLN A 58 -0.26 18.87 -21.49
N ASP A 59 -0.39 17.86 -22.36
CA ASP A 59 -1.66 17.50 -22.99
C ASP A 59 -2.53 16.63 -22.05
N ALA A 60 -3.68 16.14 -22.55
CA ALA A 60 -4.57 15.27 -21.79
C ALA A 60 -3.91 13.94 -21.34
N ASN A 61 -2.88 13.50 -22.06
CA ASN A 61 -2.13 12.27 -21.79
C ASN A 61 -0.92 12.50 -20.87
N GLY A 62 -0.65 13.73 -20.44
CA GLY A 62 0.50 14.06 -19.59
C GLY A 62 1.81 14.24 -20.36
N CYS A 63 1.76 14.33 -21.69
CA CYS A 63 2.93 14.58 -22.53
C CYS A 63 3.23 16.09 -22.61
N PRO A 64 4.50 16.52 -22.49
CA PRO A 64 4.87 17.92 -22.64
C PRO A 64 4.50 18.52 -24.01
N ILE A 65 3.88 19.70 -24.01
CA ILE A 65 3.50 20.42 -25.24
C ILE A 65 4.54 21.47 -25.66
N ARG A 66 5.41 21.87 -24.74
CA ARG A 66 6.59 22.73 -24.94
C ARG A 66 7.72 22.25 -24.03
N THR A 67 8.91 22.81 -24.21
CA THR A 67 10.10 22.42 -23.44
C THR A 67 9.86 22.57 -21.93
N PRO A 68 10.05 21.49 -21.14
CA PRO A 68 9.88 21.56 -19.70
C PRO A 68 10.83 22.57 -19.04
N ALA A 69 10.38 23.25 -17.98
CA ALA A 69 11.26 24.14 -17.19
C ALA A 69 12.31 23.37 -16.38
N ARG A 70 12.05 22.09 -16.09
CA ARG A 70 12.94 21.14 -15.42
C ARG A 70 12.77 19.77 -16.05
N SER A 71 13.84 18.97 -16.10
CA SER A 71 13.77 17.64 -16.69
C SER A 71 12.79 16.78 -15.89
N LEU A 72 11.92 16.06 -16.59
CA LEU A 72 11.05 15.06 -15.97
C LEU A 72 11.88 13.81 -15.75
N THR A 73 12.07 13.45 -14.48
CA THR A 73 12.93 12.34 -14.09
C THR A 73 12.08 11.17 -13.60
N ALA A 74 12.45 9.96 -14.01
CA ALA A 74 11.96 8.72 -13.44
C ALA A 74 13.14 7.79 -13.12
N ASN A 75 12.97 6.93 -12.13
CA ASN A 75 13.92 5.87 -11.80
C ASN A 75 13.21 4.51 -11.78
N PRO A 76 12.80 3.99 -12.95
CA PRO A 76 12.04 2.76 -13.01
C PRO A 76 12.91 1.53 -12.74
N SER A 77 12.26 0.49 -12.23
CA SER A 77 12.82 -0.86 -12.24
C SER A 77 12.50 -1.52 -13.58
N LEU A 78 13.52 -2.03 -14.26
CA LEU A 78 13.32 -2.82 -15.47
C LEU A 78 13.05 -4.29 -15.13
N PRO A 79 12.51 -5.08 -16.08
CA PRO A 79 12.22 -6.49 -15.86
C PRO A 79 13.44 -7.24 -15.31
N GLU A 80 13.27 -7.89 -14.16
CA GLU A 80 14.36 -8.58 -13.46
C GLU A 80 14.95 -9.68 -14.34
N GLY A 81 16.28 -9.72 -14.46
CA GLY A 81 16.96 -10.70 -15.30
C GLY A 81 16.82 -10.48 -16.81
N TYR A 82 16.10 -9.48 -17.33
CA TYR A 82 16.04 -9.32 -18.79
C TYR A 82 17.35 -8.73 -19.36
N PHE A 83 18.04 -9.51 -20.21
CA PHE A 83 19.28 -9.11 -20.90
C PHE A 83 19.11 -8.93 -22.42
N GLY A 84 17.87 -8.78 -22.90
CA GLY A 84 17.57 -8.58 -24.32
C GLY A 84 17.68 -7.12 -24.77
N ASP A 85 17.30 -6.89 -26.03
CA ASP A 85 17.23 -5.55 -26.62
C ASP A 85 15.95 -4.82 -26.18
N PHE A 86 16.03 -3.49 -26.10
CA PHE A 86 14.92 -2.58 -25.87
C PHE A 86 14.71 -1.67 -27.08
N VAL A 87 13.46 -1.33 -27.35
CA VAL A 87 13.09 -0.28 -28.31
C VAL A 87 12.73 0.98 -27.54
N TRP A 88 13.28 2.11 -28.01
CA TRP A 88 12.90 3.44 -27.59
C TRP A 88 12.45 4.29 -28.78
N LYS A 89 11.22 4.81 -28.73
CA LYS A 89 10.70 5.75 -29.72
C LYS A 89 9.64 6.69 -29.16
N PHE A 90 9.38 7.78 -29.88
CA PHE A 90 8.25 8.67 -29.64
C PHE A 90 7.82 9.34 -30.95
N ARG A 91 6.62 9.92 -30.99
CA ARG A 91 6.15 10.79 -32.08
C ARG A 91 6.33 12.26 -31.72
N GLY A 92 6.48 13.10 -32.74
CA GLY A 92 6.76 14.53 -32.59
C GLY A 92 8.24 14.82 -32.39
N ARG A 93 8.55 16.01 -31.88
CA ARG A 93 9.92 16.48 -31.60
C ARG A 93 10.14 16.54 -30.08
N GLY A 94 11.31 16.12 -29.60
CA GLY A 94 11.66 16.16 -28.19
C GLY A 94 13.08 15.71 -27.88
N SER A 95 13.44 15.78 -26.60
CA SER A 95 14.77 15.41 -26.08
C SER A 95 14.63 14.51 -24.85
N MET A 96 15.39 13.42 -24.81
CA MET A 96 15.34 12.48 -23.69
C MET A 96 16.70 11.80 -23.45
N GLN A 97 16.91 11.24 -22.27
CA GLN A 97 18.16 10.57 -21.88
C GLN A 97 17.92 9.37 -20.95
N PHE A 98 18.78 8.37 -21.05
CA PHE A 98 18.97 7.32 -20.06
C PHE A 98 20.39 7.40 -19.50
N SER A 99 20.58 7.25 -18.19
CA SER A 99 21.93 7.30 -17.59
C SER A 99 22.81 6.06 -17.65
N PRO A 100 22.36 4.81 -17.89
CA PRO A 100 23.30 3.73 -18.17
C PRO A 100 24.00 3.88 -19.54
N GLY A 101 25.23 3.37 -19.64
CA GLY A 101 25.87 3.08 -20.91
C GLY A 101 25.11 1.99 -21.69
N ALA A 102 25.16 2.07 -23.02
CA ALA A 102 24.37 1.23 -23.90
C ALA A 102 25.10 0.86 -25.18
N ILE A 103 24.82 -0.35 -25.68
CA ILE A 103 25.13 -0.82 -27.01
C ILE A 103 23.93 -0.47 -27.91
N ILE A 104 24.18 0.26 -28.99
CA ILE A 104 23.16 0.67 -29.96
C ILE A 104 23.13 -0.32 -31.12
N ARG A 105 22.01 -1.04 -31.24
CA ARG A 105 21.75 -2.03 -32.28
C ARG A 105 21.21 -1.42 -33.57
N ASN A 106 20.48 -0.31 -33.46
CA ASN A 106 19.88 0.41 -34.59
C ASN A 106 19.50 1.84 -34.18
N GLY A 107 19.53 2.79 -35.13
CA GLY A 107 19.10 4.17 -34.90
C GLY A 107 20.16 5.07 -34.28
N GLY A 108 21.45 4.70 -34.38
CA GLY A 108 22.58 5.47 -33.82
C GLY A 108 22.64 6.94 -34.23
N GLN A 109 22.13 7.30 -35.41
CA GLN A 109 22.01 8.69 -35.88
C GLN A 109 21.09 9.58 -35.02
N ASN A 110 20.26 8.96 -34.18
CA ASN A 110 19.40 9.64 -33.22
C ASN A 110 20.11 9.90 -31.88
N ILE A 111 21.26 9.25 -31.63
CA ILE A 111 22.01 9.31 -30.37
C ILE A 111 23.18 10.29 -30.48
N VAL A 112 23.31 11.15 -29.47
CA VAL A 112 24.45 12.07 -29.35
C VAL A 112 25.74 11.25 -29.21
N GLY A 113 26.75 11.55 -30.04
CA GLY A 113 28.06 10.92 -29.98
C GLY A 113 28.20 9.59 -30.73
N VAL A 114 27.15 9.11 -31.41
CA VAL A 114 27.22 7.90 -32.25
C VAL A 114 27.18 8.29 -33.73
N THR A 115 28.20 7.87 -34.49
CA THR A 115 28.30 8.09 -35.93
C THR A 115 27.86 6.83 -36.69
N GLY A 116 26.66 6.84 -37.27
CA GLY A 116 26.11 5.73 -38.05
C GLY A 116 24.91 5.05 -37.39
N ASN A 117 24.51 3.87 -37.90
CA ASN A 117 23.30 3.17 -37.43
C ASN A 117 23.51 2.38 -36.11
N THR A 118 24.75 1.98 -35.81
CA THR A 118 25.12 1.17 -34.63
C THR A 118 26.27 1.82 -33.88
N GLY A 119 26.45 1.50 -32.60
CA GLY A 119 27.55 2.05 -31.79
C GLY A 119 27.44 1.68 -30.31
N GLU A 120 28.16 2.40 -29.46
CA GLU A 120 28.06 2.27 -27.99
C GLU A 120 28.27 3.63 -27.32
N THR A 121 27.72 3.81 -26.12
CA THR A 121 27.87 5.02 -25.31
C THR A 121 28.36 4.68 -23.90
N PRO A 122 29.31 5.45 -23.32
CA PRO A 122 29.92 5.13 -22.02
C PRO A 122 28.96 5.31 -20.85
N TYR A 123 28.15 6.35 -20.91
CA TYR A 123 27.19 6.79 -19.89
C TYR A 123 26.26 7.81 -20.56
N ASN A 124 25.04 8.01 -20.04
CA ASN A 124 24.09 9.00 -20.57
C ASN A 124 23.76 8.85 -22.08
N THR A 125 23.10 7.77 -22.47
CA THR A 125 22.55 7.61 -23.83
C THR A 125 21.46 8.66 -24.10
N THR A 126 21.75 9.62 -25.00
CA THR A 126 20.93 10.83 -25.17
C THR A 126 20.38 10.96 -26.58
N ILE A 127 19.06 11.18 -26.69
CA ILE A 127 18.37 11.68 -27.88
C ILE A 127 18.15 13.18 -27.67
N LEU A 128 18.80 14.02 -28.48
CA LEU A 128 18.69 15.48 -28.35
C LEU A 128 17.98 16.10 -29.54
N ASP A 129 16.83 16.74 -29.27
CA ASP A 129 16.05 17.53 -30.22
C ASP A 129 15.72 16.80 -31.53
N LYS A 130 15.26 15.55 -31.42
CA LYS A 130 14.98 14.67 -32.57
C LYS A 130 13.49 14.61 -32.87
N THR A 131 13.16 14.48 -34.16
CA THR A 131 11.79 14.28 -34.65
C THR A 131 11.57 12.81 -34.96
N ASN A 132 10.52 12.21 -34.38
CA ASN A 132 10.14 10.81 -34.53
C ASN A 132 11.31 9.80 -34.41
N PRO A 133 12.19 9.92 -33.39
CA PRO A 133 13.33 9.02 -33.29
C PRO A 133 12.86 7.59 -32.95
N ARG A 134 13.62 6.62 -33.44
CA ARG A 134 13.56 5.22 -33.03
C ARG A 134 14.98 4.71 -32.82
N VAL A 135 15.21 4.05 -31.69
CA VAL A 135 16.51 3.46 -31.32
C VAL A 135 16.25 2.06 -30.76
N VAL A 136 17.09 1.10 -31.16
CA VAL A 136 17.15 -0.23 -30.55
C VAL A 136 18.47 -0.31 -29.80
N LEU A 137 18.41 -0.64 -28.51
CA LEU A 137 19.58 -0.64 -27.62
C LEU A 137 19.51 -1.73 -26.57
N THR A 138 20.68 -2.07 -26.04
CA THR A 138 20.84 -2.91 -24.84
C THR A 138 21.75 -2.19 -23.86
N PHE A 139 21.48 -2.29 -22.56
CA PHE A 139 22.37 -1.76 -21.54
C PHE A 139 23.60 -2.66 -21.41
N GLY A 140 24.76 -2.14 -21.80
CA GLY A 140 25.94 -2.98 -21.97
C GLY A 140 27.13 -2.18 -22.49
N ALA A 141 28.24 -2.88 -22.66
CA ALA A 141 29.40 -2.40 -23.39
C ALA A 141 30.07 -3.54 -24.17
N ASN A 142 30.77 -3.18 -25.25
CA ASN A 142 31.57 -4.14 -25.98
C ASN A 142 32.82 -4.52 -25.18
N ILE A 143 33.12 -5.82 -25.14
CA ILE A 143 34.30 -6.35 -24.45
C ILE A 143 35.52 -6.08 -25.34
N LEU A 144 36.44 -5.25 -24.86
CA LEU A 144 37.71 -4.99 -25.55
C LEU A 144 38.69 -6.14 -25.36
N ASN A 145 38.72 -6.75 -24.18
CA ASN A 145 39.62 -7.86 -23.88
C ASN A 145 39.10 -8.73 -22.72
N MET A 146 39.50 -9.99 -22.70
CA MET A 146 39.34 -10.90 -21.57
C MET A 146 40.71 -11.39 -21.09
N SER A 147 40.99 -11.34 -19.79
CA SER A 147 42.30 -11.70 -19.23
C SER A 147 42.17 -12.45 -17.90
N PRO A 148 43.23 -13.14 -17.43
CA PRO A 148 43.25 -13.68 -16.08
C PRO A 148 43.21 -12.52 -15.07
N SER A 149 42.28 -12.59 -14.13
CA SER A 149 42.15 -11.62 -13.05
C SER A 149 43.32 -11.77 -12.05
N PRO A 150 43.80 -10.68 -11.43
CA PRO A 150 44.71 -10.75 -10.29
C PRO A 150 44.05 -11.30 -9.01
N VAL A 151 42.77 -11.68 -9.08
CA VAL A 151 41.97 -12.18 -7.96
C VAL A 151 41.75 -13.69 -8.10
N ASP A 152 42.02 -14.42 -7.02
CA ASP A 152 41.79 -15.86 -6.97
C ASP A 152 40.28 -16.18 -7.00
N ASN A 153 39.94 -17.32 -7.62
CA ASN A 153 38.58 -17.84 -7.69
C ASN A 153 38.16 -18.60 -6.42
N GLY A 154 39.06 -18.75 -5.43
CA GLY A 154 38.81 -19.51 -4.20
C GLY A 154 38.97 -21.03 -4.35
N ALA A 155 39.25 -21.53 -5.54
CA ALA A 155 39.42 -22.94 -5.90
C ALA A 155 40.81 -23.25 -6.50
N GLY A 156 41.81 -22.42 -6.21
CA GLY A 156 43.19 -22.61 -6.69
C GLY A 156 43.47 -22.11 -8.12
N GLY A 157 42.59 -21.28 -8.70
CA GLY A 157 42.76 -20.66 -10.01
C GLY A 157 42.43 -19.17 -10.03
N ARG A 158 42.53 -18.55 -11.22
CA ARG A 158 42.20 -17.12 -11.41
C ARG A 158 40.80 -16.94 -11.97
N ARG A 159 40.15 -15.84 -11.57
CA ARG A 159 38.89 -15.38 -12.17
C ARG A 159 39.10 -14.85 -13.59
N VAL A 160 38.01 -14.68 -14.35
CA VAL A 160 38.03 -14.01 -15.66
C VAL A 160 37.80 -12.51 -15.45
N ARG A 161 38.70 -11.67 -15.98
CA ARG A 161 38.57 -10.21 -16.03
C ARG A 161 38.08 -9.77 -17.40
N LEU A 162 37.07 -8.90 -17.43
CA LEU A 162 36.63 -8.20 -18.63
C LEU A 162 37.19 -6.77 -18.64
N THR A 163 37.64 -6.33 -19.80
CA THR A 163 38.13 -4.95 -20.03
C THR A 163 37.28 -4.25 -21.09
N PHE A 164 36.95 -3.00 -20.84
CA PHE A 164 36.11 -2.12 -21.66
C PHE A 164 36.84 -0.83 -22.02
N ARG A 165 36.25 -0.03 -22.91
CA ARG A 165 36.71 1.33 -23.17
C ARG A 165 36.63 2.19 -21.89
N PRO A 166 37.47 3.24 -21.76
CA PRO A 166 37.46 4.09 -20.59
C PRO A 166 36.06 4.64 -20.24
N GLY A 167 35.56 4.33 -19.04
CA GLY A 167 34.27 4.78 -18.52
C GLY A 167 33.04 3.99 -18.95
N TYR A 168 33.18 2.93 -19.76
CA TYR A 168 32.04 2.15 -20.27
C TYR A 168 31.50 1.11 -19.27
N ALA A 169 32.26 0.79 -18.23
CA ALA A 169 31.80 -0.06 -17.14
C ALA A 169 31.23 0.73 -15.95
N ASN A 170 31.14 2.06 -16.04
CA ASN A 170 30.57 2.91 -14.99
C ASN A 170 29.12 2.55 -14.61
N SER A 171 28.38 1.97 -15.56
CA SER A 171 26.99 1.52 -15.36
C SER A 171 26.86 0.01 -15.18
N ALA A 172 27.97 -0.73 -15.04
CA ALA A 172 27.91 -2.17 -14.94
C ALA A 172 27.21 -2.61 -13.65
N SER A 173 26.26 -3.54 -13.81
CA SER A 173 25.51 -4.12 -12.70
C SER A 173 26.31 -5.23 -12.02
N PRO A 174 26.09 -5.52 -10.72
CA PRO A 174 26.67 -6.69 -10.03
C PRO A 174 26.31 -8.04 -10.67
N VAL A 175 25.30 -8.07 -11.55
CA VAL A 175 24.93 -9.23 -12.36
C VAL A 175 24.94 -8.84 -13.83
N ILE A 176 25.69 -9.60 -14.63
CA ILE A 176 25.85 -9.34 -16.06
C ILE A 176 25.67 -10.62 -16.87
N LYS A 177 25.22 -10.49 -18.11
CA LYS A 177 25.27 -11.55 -19.11
C LYS A 177 26.44 -11.30 -20.04
N VAL A 178 27.30 -12.30 -20.17
CA VAL A 178 28.44 -12.28 -21.10
C VAL A 178 28.06 -13.08 -22.32
N GLN A 179 28.11 -12.44 -23.49
CA GLN A 179 27.91 -13.08 -24.78
C GLN A 179 29.25 -13.03 -25.54
N ALA A 180 29.93 -14.18 -25.63
CA ALA A 180 31.13 -14.30 -26.43
C ALA A 180 30.78 -14.17 -27.93
N LEU A 181 31.64 -13.48 -28.69
CA LEU A 181 31.50 -13.43 -30.14
C LEU A 181 31.85 -14.83 -30.70
N ALA A 182 31.15 -15.30 -31.74
CA ALA A 182 31.47 -16.58 -32.37
C ALA A 182 32.95 -16.63 -32.76
N GLY A 183 33.74 -17.47 -32.07
CA GLY A 183 35.18 -17.60 -32.32
C GLY A 183 36.11 -16.75 -31.43
N ARG A 184 35.61 -15.90 -30.50
CA ARG A 184 36.44 -15.01 -29.64
C ARG A 184 35.90 -14.90 -28.20
N GLY A 185 36.79 -14.92 -27.21
CA GLY A 185 36.49 -14.83 -25.77
C GLY A 185 36.89 -16.09 -24.99
N GLN A 186 36.37 -16.27 -23.77
CA GLN A 186 36.44 -17.55 -23.05
C GLN A 186 35.08 -18.25 -23.22
N ALA A 187 35.02 -19.44 -23.80
CA ALA A 187 33.78 -20.19 -23.95
C ALA A 187 33.12 -20.45 -22.59
N ALA A 188 33.94 -20.75 -21.58
CA ALA A 188 33.50 -20.89 -20.20
C ALA A 188 32.97 -19.59 -19.57
N ALA A 189 33.26 -18.42 -20.16
CA ALA A 189 32.73 -17.14 -19.66
C ALA A 189 31.37 -16.78 -20.26
N ALA A 190 30.87 -17.46 -21.29
CA ALA A 190 29.53 -17.21 -21.80
C ALA A 190 28.48 -17.64 -20.76
N GLY A 191 27.60 -16.73 -20.35
CA GLY A 191 26.62 -17.02 -19.30
C GLY A 191 26.23 -15.78 -18.49
N ILE A 192 25.51 -16.01 -17.39
CA ILE A 192 25.11 -14.96 -16.45
C ILE A 192 26.00 -15.07 -15.22
N TRP A 193 26.62 -13.96 -14.81
CA TRP A 193 27.66 -13.92 -13.80
C TRP A 193 27.38 -12.87 -12.76
N LYS A 194 27.65 -13.21 -11.49
CA LYS A 194 27.91 -12.23 -10.45
C LYS A 194 29.31 -11.66 -10.65
N CYS A 195 29.50 -10.36 -10.45
CA CYS A 195 30.79 -9.70 -10.62
C CYS A 195 31.22 -8.87 -9.40
N VAL A 196 32.51 -8.60 -9.31
CA VAL A 196 33.14 -7.73 -8.30
C VAL A 196 34.18 -6.82 -8.96
N ARG A 197 34.71 -5.85 -8.20
CA ARG A 197 35.71 -4.87 -8.65
C ARG A 197 35.28 -4.17 -9.94
N ILE A 198 34.08 -3.60 -9.89
CA ILE A 198 33.53 -2.81 -10.97
C ILE A 198 34.22 -1.45 -10.91
N ASP A 199 35.25 -1.29 -11.74
CA ASP A 199 35.96 -0.04 -11.98
C ASP A 199 35.47 0.55 -13.33
N PRO A 200 35.76 1.83 -13.65
CA PRO A 200 35.28 2.45 -14.89
C PRO A 200 35.57 1.70 -16.19
N ASN A 201 36.56 0.80 -16.19
CA ASN A 201 37.08 0.13 -17.37
C ASN A 201 37.11 -1.40 -17.24
N THR A 202 36.90 -1.97 -16.05
CA THR A 202 37.11 -3.41 -15.80
C THR A 202 36.13 -3.97 -14.80
N LEU A 203 35.83 -5.26 -14.90
CA LEU A 203 35.15 -6.04 -13.88
C LEU A 203 35.67 -7.48 -13.84
N ASP A 204 35.52 -8.15 -12.70
CA ASP A 204 35.90 -9.55 -12.52
C ASP A 204 34.66 -10.43 -12.34
N LEU A 205 34.56 -11.52 -13.12
CA LEU A 205 33.52 -12.54 -12.94
C LEU A 205 33.79 -13.35 -11.67
N VAL A 206 32.76 -13.61 -10.87
CA VAL A 206 32.89 -14.30 -9.57
C VAL A 206 32.37 -15.72 -9.67
N ALA A 207 31.07 -15.83 -9.93
CA ALA A 207 30.35 -17.09 -9.97
C ALA A 207 29.17 -16.96 -10.92
N ASN A 208 28.86 -18.06 -11.59
CA ASN A 208 27.68 -18.15 -12.44
C ASN A 208 26.44 -17.92 -11.58
N ALA A 209 25.57 -16.99 -12.01
CA ALA A 209 24.41 -16.57 -11.23
C ALA A 209 23.34 -17.67 -11.12
N LEU A 210 23.36 -18.67 -12.01
CA LEU A 210 22.41 -19.79 -12.03
C LEU A 210 22.97 -21.01 -11.30
N THR A 211 24.20 -21.42 -11.59
CA THR A 211 24.78 -22.66 -11.06
C THR A 211 25.59 -22.46 -9.79
N GLY A 212 26.03 -21.24 -9.50
CA GLY A 212 26.95 -20.94 -8.39
C GLY A 212 28.41 -21.31 -8.68
N GLU A 213 28.70 -21.91 -9.83
CA GLU A 213 30.05 -22.33 -10.22
C GLU A 213 31.00 -21.13 -10.33
N PRO A 214 32.22 -21.20 -9.77
CA PRO A 214 33.16 -20.09 -9.78
C PRO A 214 33.67 -19.82 -11.20
N ALA A 215 33.95 -18.54 -11.51
CA ALA A 215 34.58 -18.18 -12.76
C ALA A 215 36.02 -18.71 -12.82
N ALA A 216 36.37 -19.43 -13.88
CA ALA A 216 37.69 -20.00 -14.08
C ALA A 216 38.27 -19.55 -15.42
N TRP A 217 39.47 -18.96 -15.38
CA TRP A 217 40.24 -18.65 -16.57
C TRP A 217 40.90 -19.92 -17.14
N ASP A 218 40.64 -20.25 -18.40
CA ASP A 218 41.33 -21.34 -19.12
C ASP A 218 42.40 -20.76 -20.09
N PRO A 219 43.70 -20.94 -19.81
CA PRO A 219 44.76 -20.48 -20.69
C PRO A 219 44.80 -21.20 -22.05
N ASN A 220 44.18 -22.38 -22.16
CA ASN A 220 44.17 -23.22 -23.36
C ASN A 220 42.91 -23.07 -24.21
N ASP A 221 41.95 -22.24 -23.80
CA ASP A 221 40.70 -22.04 -24.52
C ASP A 221 40.98 -21.65 -25.99
N PRO A 222 40.46 -22.41 -26.98
CA PRO A 222 40.67 -22.12 -28.40
C PRO A 222 39.98 -20.83 -28.85
N TYR A 223 39.03 -20.30 -28.07
CA TYR A 223 38.34 -19.06 -28.34
C TYR A 223 39.06 -17.84 -27.75
N ARG A 224 40.16 -18.00 -26.98
CA ARG A 224 40.82 -16.89 -26.24
C ARG A 224 41.13 -15.69 -27.15
N GLY A 225 40.61 -14.51 -26.80
CA GLY A 225 40.86 -13.29 -27.55
C GLY A 225 39.89 -12.14 -27.23
N PRO A 226 40.15 -10.94 -27.76
CA PRO A 226 39.28 -9.79 -27.57
C PRO A 226 37.96 -9.97 -28.33
N GLY A 227 36.83 -9.87 -27.63
CA GLY A 227 35.52 -9.80 -28.26
C GLY A 227 34.36 -10.28 -27.39
N GLY A 228 33.16 -9.94 -27.84
CA GLY A 228 31.90 -10.23 -27.16
C GLY A 228 31.30 -8.99 -26.52
N GLU A 229 30.18 -9.20 -25.84
CA GLU A 229 29.39 -8.16 -25.20
C GLU A 229 29.15 -8.52 -23.74
N ALA A 230 29.24 -7.51 -22.88
CA ALA A 230 28.79 -7.63 -21.51
C ALA A 230 27.52 -6.79 -21.37
N ILE A 231 26.43 -7.47 -21.03
CA ILE A 231 25.09 -6.89 -20.90
C ILE A 231 24.78 -6.79 -19.42
N TRP A 232 24.46 -5.59 -18.97
CA TRP A 232 24.18 -5.30 -17.57
C TRP A 232 22.73 -5.68 -17.26
N GLN A 233 22.49 -6.28 -16.10
CA GLN A 233 21.13 -6.30 -15.58
C GLN A 233 20.74 -4.87 -15.22
N ALA A 234 19.74 -4.32 -15.89
CA ALA A 234 19.41 -2.91 -15.79
C ALA A 234 18.61 -2.60 -14.52
N THR A 235 19.31 -2.58 -13.39
CA THR A 235 18.78 -2.22 -12.07
C THR A 235 19.05 -0.75 -11.80
N ASN A 236 18.04 0.01 -11.39
CA ASN A 236 18.18 1.41 -10.95
C ASN A 236 18.60 2.38 -12.08
N ILE A 237 17.81 2.46 -13.14
CA ILE A 237 18.10 3.32 -14.30
C ILE A 237 17.47 4.71 -14.13
N ALA A 238 18.23 5.78 -14.37
CA ALA A 238 17.66 7.12 -14.45
C ALA A 238 17.20 7.44 -15.88
N VAL A 239 15.96 7.90 -16.01
CA VAL A 239 15.33 8.27 -17.28
C VAL A 239 14.88 9.72 -17.22
N TYR A 240 15.15 10.47 -18.27
CA TYR A 240 14.85 11.89 -18.35
C TYR A 240 14.09 12.24 -19.63
N ILE A 241 13.02 13.00 -19.49
CA ILE A 241 12.54 13.91 -20.55
C ILE A 241 13.19 15.26 -20.26
N LEU A 242 14.08 15.71 -21.14
CA LEU A 242 15.02 16.78 -20.83
C LEU A 242 14.38 18.17 -20.92
N ALA A 243 14.81 19.10 -20.06
CA ALA A 243 14.46 20.53 -20.10
C ALA A 243 15.16 21.33 -21.22
N GLN A 244 15.52 20.69 -22.32
CA GLN A 244 16.26 21.32 -23.43
C GLN A 244 15.82 20.75 -24.78
N GLY A 245 16.17 21.47 -25.86
CA GLY A 245 15.64 21.19 -27.20
C GLY A 245 14.20 21.66 -27.36
N THR A 246 13.58 21.38 -28.50
CA THR A 246 12.22 21.81 -28.81
C THR A 246 11.24 20.65 -28.65
N PHE A 247 10.14 20.88 -27.93
CA PHE A 247 9.04 19.93 -27.82
C PHE A 247 7.85 20.41 -28.65
N SER A 248 7.35 19.55 -29.55
CA SER A 248 6.16 19.83 -30.37
C SER A 248 5.54 18.52 -30.86
N GLY A 249 4.23 18.35 -30.64
CA GLY A 249 3.51 17.11 -30.97
C GLY A 249 4.02 15.86 -30.24
N PHE A 250 4.76 16.03 -29.15
CA PHE A 250 5.42 14.97 -28.41
C PHE A 250 4.40 14.00 -27.81
N SER A 251 4.39 12.75 -28.26
CA SER A 251 3.37 11.75 -27.90
C SER A 251 3.87 10.33 -28.17
N ASN A 252 3.07 9.31 -27.79
CA ASN A 252 3.35 7.89 -28.05
C ASN A 252 4.77 7.47 -27.66
N VAL A 253 5.19 7.85 -26.45
CA VAL A 253 6.48 7.43 -25.91
C VAL A 253 6.44 5.93 -25.63
N VAL A 254 7.35 5.19 -26.27
CA VAL A 254 7.47 3.74 -26.17
C VAL A 254 8.87 3.41 -25.67
N PHE A 255 8.92 2.66 -24.59
CA PHE A 255 10.10 1.94 -24.12
C PHE A 255 9.66 0.51 -23.79
N CYS A 256 10.06 -0.47 -24.57
CA CYS A 256 9.59 -1.85 -24.43
C CYS A 256 10.69 -2.85 -24.78
N LYS A 257 10.52 -4.11 -24.36
CA LYS A 257 11.32 -5.23 -24.90
C LYS A 257 11.17 -5.23 -26.42
N ALA A 258 12.26 -5.39 -27.17
CA ALA A 258 12.21 -5.27 -28.63
C ALA A 258 11.22 -6.26 -29.27
N GLU A 259 11.09 -7.46 -28.70
CA GLU A 259 10.09 -8.48 -29.09
C GLU A 259 8.62 -8.02 -28.93
N ASN A 260 8.35 -7.06 -28.04
CA ASN A 260 7.01 -6.54 -27.78
C ASN A 260 6.65 -5.32 -28.64
N GLU A 261 7.55 -4.79 -29.48
CA GLU A 261 7.32 -3.52 -30.19
C GLU A 261 6.05 -3.57 -31.06
N ALA A 262 5.88 -4.61 -31.86
CA ALA A 262 4.72 -4.75 -32.75
C ALA A 262 3.40 -4.83 -31.97
N LEU A 263 3.41 -5.48 -30.81
CA LEU A 263 2.25 -5.59 -29.92
C LEU A 263 1.90 -4.22 -29.32
N VAL A 264 2.90 -3.49 -28.83
CA VAL A 264 2.71 -2.13 -28.30
C VAL A 264 2.17 -1.19 -29.36
N ASP A 265 2.68 -1.28 -30.59
CA ASP A 265 2.19 -0.47 -31.72
C ASP A 265 0.74 -0.79 -32.10
N SER A 266 0.30 -2.03 -31.90
CA SER A 266 -1.09 -2.45 -32.10
C SER A 266 -2.02 -2.05 -30.93
N GLY A 267 -1.47 -1.46 -29.87
CA GLY A 267 -2.23 -0.96 -28.72
C GLY A 267 -2.27 -1.88 -27.50
N ALA A 268 -1.48 -2.97 -27.48
CA ALA A 268 -1.41 -3.87 -26.32
C ALA A 268 -0.87 -3.13 -25.08
N LEU A 269 -1.54 -3.30 -23.94
CA LEU A 269 -1.21 -2.64 -22.68
C LEU A 269 -0.48 -3.58 -21.72
N VAL A 270 -0.77 -4.88 -21.76
CA VAL A 270 -0.30 -5.88 -20.78
C VAL A 270 0.88 -6.67 -21.34
N ASP A 271 1.91 -6.93 -20.52
CA ASP A 271 3.04 -7.80 -20.88
C ASP A 271 2.50 -9.22 -21.22
N PRO A 272 2.75 -9.75 -22.42
CA PRO A 272 2.32 -11.09 -22.81
C PRO A 272 2.74 -12.19 -21.83
N LEU A 273 3.92 -12.07 -21.20
CA LEU A 273 4.39 -13.03 -20.21
C LEU A 273 3.47 -13.09 -18.98
N LEU A 274 2.98 -11.93 -18.53
CA LEU A 274 2.02 -11.87 -17.42
C LEU A 274 0.71 -12.57 -17.80
N ILE A 275 0.21 -12.35 -19.02
CA ILE A 275 -1.00 -13.02 -19.53
C ILE A 275 -0.81 -14.53 -19.53
N GLU A 276 0.32 -15.03 -20.04
CA GLU A 276 0.62 -16.47 -20.11
C GLU A 276 0.66 -17.10 -18.71
N GLN A 277 1.35 -16.46 -17.77
CA GLN A 277 1.42 -16.94 -16.38
C GLN A 277 0.05 -16.94 -15.69
N MET A 278 -0.78 -15.92 -15.93
CA MET A 278 -2.13 -15.87 -15.38
C MET A 278 -3.07 -16.90 -16.01
N ARG A 279 -2.99 -17.12 -17.33
CA ARG A 279 -3.71 -18.22 -18.00
C ARG A 279 -3.35 -19.56 -17.39
N TYR A 280 -2.09 -19.74 -17.03
CA TYR A 280 -1.61 -20.96 -16.42
C TYR A 280 -2.13 -21.15 -14.98
N LEU A 281 -2.11 -20.11 -14.14
CA LEU A 281 -2.67 -20.20 -12.78
C LEU A 281 -4.20 -20.35 -12.75
N ARG A 282 -4.87 -20.00 -13.85
CA ARG A 282 -6.34 -20.06 -14.01
C ARG A 282 -7.09 -19.43 -12.84
N PRO A 283 -6.80 -18.16 -12.48
CA PRO A 283 -7.52 -17.50 -11.41
C PRO A 283 -9.01 -17.41 -11.71
N SER A 284 -9.84 -17.62 -10.69
CA SER A 284 -11.27 -17.32 -10.77
C SER A 284 -11.51 -15.82 -10.90
N TRP A 285 -10.70 -15.04 -10.20
CA TRP A 285 -10.78 -13.59 -10.14
C TRP A 285 -9.39 -12.97 -10.12
N LEU A 286 -9.23 -11.92 -10.90
CA LEU A 286 -8.15 -10.95 -10.77
C LEU A 286 -8.70 -9.73 -10.04
N ARG A 287 -8.15 -9.44 -8.87
CA ARG A 287 -8.56 -8.30 -8.02
C ARG A 287 -7.58 -7.14 -8.18
N PHE A 288 -8.05 -5.98 -8.62
CA PHE A 288 -7.22 -4.84 -9.02
C PHE A 288 -7.02 -3.80 -7.90
N MET A 289 -7.02 -4.22 -6.65
CA MET A 289 -6.94 -3.36 -5.46
C MET A 289 -5.85 -2.27 -5.52
N ASP A 290 -4.58 -2.67 -5.68
CA ASP A 290 -3.46 -1.72 -5.70
C ASP A 290 -3.43 -0.90 -6.99
N LEU A 291 -3.80 -1.54 -8.10
CA LEU A 291 -3.82 -0.92 -9.43
C LEU A 291 -4.97 0.09 -9.60
N THR A 292 -6.03 -0.01 -8.81
CA THR A 292 -7.10 1.00 -8.75
C THR A 292 -6.73 2.18 -7.85
N GLY A 293 -5.60 2.11 -7.12
CA GLY A 293 -5.19 3.17 -6.19
C GLY A 293 -6.26 3.46 -5.12
N VAL A 294 -7.15 2.51 -4.85
CA VAL A 294 -8.41 2.72 -4.12
C VAL A 294 -8.19 3.28 -2.72
N GLN A 295 -7.02 3.01 -2.12
CA GLN A 295 -6.67 3.49 -0.79
C GLN A 295 -6.73 5.01 -0.66
N ALA A 296 -6.42 5.72 -1.74
CA ALA A 296 -6.41 7.18 -1.75
C ALA A 296 -6.97 7.84 -3.02
N SER A 297 -7.72 7.08 -3.81
CA SER A 297 -8.43 7.57 -4.98
C SER A 297 -9.59 8.50 -4.63
N TYR A 298 -9.78 9.50 -5.49
CA TYR A 298 -10.89 10.46 -5.51
C TYR A 298 -11.44 10.59 -6.94
N GLU A 299 -11.35 9.51 -7.71
CA GLU A 299 -11.88 9.50 -9.07
C GLU A 299 -13.40 9.62 -9.06
N ASN A 300 -13.87 10.72 -9.66
CA ASN A 300 -15.28 11.11 -9.62
C ASN A 300 -15.86 11.39 -11.01
N ASP A 301 -15.04 11.33 -12.06
CA ASP A 301 -15.49 11.54 -13.42
C ASP A 301 -14.76 10.56 -14.34
N PHE A 302 -15.54 9.77 -15.08
CA PHE A 302 -15.02 8.77 -16.00
C PHE A 302 -14.26 9.42 -17.16
N ALA A 303 -14.64 10.64 -17.58
CA ALA A 303 -13.93 11.38 -18.62
C ALA A 303 -12.53 11.83 -18.16
N GLN A 304 -12.32 11.96 -16.85
CA GLN A 304 -11.08 12.43 -16.24
C GLN A 304 -10.17 11.32 -15.73
N ARG A 305 -10.57 10.05 -15.92
CA ARG A 305 -9.73 8.86 -15.62
C ARG A 305 -8.43 8.90 -16.41
N VAL A 306 -7.45 8.09 -16.02
CA VAL A 306 -6.19 7.94 -16.76
C VAL A 306 -6.46 7.25 -18.11
N PRO A 307 -6.19 7.90 -19.26
CA PRO A 307 -6.32 7.23 -20.55
C PRO A 307 -5.23 6.17 -20.77
N ALA A 308 -5.53 5.12 -21.54
CA ALA A 308 -4.53 4.13 -21.96
C ALA A 308 -3.30 4.77 -22.66
N ALA A 309 -3.54 5.85 -23.39
CA ALA A 309 -2.54 6.63 -24.11
C ALA A 309 -1.67 7.53 -23.22
N SER A 310 -1.94 7.63 -21.92
CA SER A 310 -1.13 8.45 -21.00
C SER A 310 0.36 8.15 -21.10
N LEU A 311 1.20 9.18 -21.00
CA LEU A 311 2.66 9.07 -20.95
C LEU A 311 3.09 7.99 -19.96
N SER A 312 2.53 8.07 -18.75
CA SER A 312 2.70 7.10 -17.68
C SER A 312 1.42 6.96 -16.87
N TYR A 313 1.27 5.83 -16.17
CA TYR A 313 0.19 5.64 -15.20
C TYR A 313 0.65 6.17 -13.85
N PRO A 314 -0.25 6.83 -13.10
CA PRO A 314 0.12 7.61 -11.93
C PRO A 314 0.72 6.73 -10.83
N GLY A 315 1.91 7.12 -10.36
CA GLY A 315 2.51 6.60 -9.14
C GLY A 315 2.03 7.33 -7.88
N PRO A 316 2.72 7.18 -6.74
CA PRO A 316 2.34 7.76 -5.44
C PRO A 316 2.15 9.29 -5.43
N GLY A 317 2.77 10.01 -6.37
CA GLY A 317 2.66 11.47 -6.51
C GLY A 317 1.30 11.95 -7.06
N GLY A 318 0.50 11.05 -7.62
CA GLY A 318 -0.80 11.34 -8.22
C GLY A 318 -0.71 12.08 -9.57
N ARG A 319 -1.84 12.16 -10.26
CA ARG A 319 -2.02 12.89 -11.52
C ARG A 319 -2.65 14.26 -11.27
N PHE A 320 -2.14 15.28 -11.96
CA PHE A 320 -2.83 16.55 -12.11
C PHE A 320 -3.67 16.50 -13.38
N VAL A 321 -4.98 16.46 -13.21
CA VAL A 321 -5.95 16.40 -14.29
C VAL A 321 -6.03 17.80 -14.93
N PRO A 322 -5.77 17.94 -16.23
CA PRO A 322 -5.78 19.26 -16.89
C PRO A 322 -7.06 20.07 -16.72
N ASP A 323 -8.20 19.40 -16.55
CA ASP A 323 -9.52 20.03 -16.38
C ASP A 323 -9.79 20.47 -14.93
N TYR A 324 -9.14 19.84 -13.95
CA TYR A 324 -9.19 20.27 -12.54
C TYR A 324 -8.13 21.32 -12.22
N TRP A 325 -7.15 21.51 -13.11
CA TRP A 325 -6.03 22.42 -12.90
C TRP A 325 -6.44 23.89 -13.08
N VAL A 326 -6.37 24.66 -12.00
CA VAL A 326 -6.73 26.10 -11.98
C VAL A 326 -5.51 27.02 -12.02
N GLY A 327 -4.29 26.46 -12.10
CA GLY A 327 -3.06 27.25 -12.00
C GLY A 327 -2.85 27.77 -10.57
N SER A 328 -2.72 29.08 -10.41
CA SER A 328 -2.48 29.71 -9.10
C SER A 328 -3.78 29.87 -8.31
N ILE A 329 -3.79 29.37 -7.09
CA ILE A 329 -4.81 29.59 -6.06
C ILE A 329 -4.31 30.74 -5.19
N LYS A 330 -5.06 31.85 -5.20
CA LYS A 330 -4.58 33.12 -4.64
C LYS A 330 -5.01 33.32 -3.21
N ARG A 331 -4.08 33.66 -2.32
CA ARG A 331 -4.36 34.01 -0.92
C ARG A 331 -4.84 35.46 -0.80
N GLY A 332 -6.08 35.66 -0.36
CA GLY A 332 -6.63 36.96 0.03
C GLY A 332 -6.33 37.35 1.48
N ALA A 333 -7.02 38.38 1.98
CA ALA A 333 -6.98 38.75 3.40
C ALA A 333 -7.53 37.61 4.28
N ASP A 334 -7.02 37.47 5.51
CA ASP A 334 -7.42 36.46 6.49
C ASP A 334 -7.41 35.01 5.95
N ASP A 335 -6.46 34.69 5.06
CA ASP A 335 -6.37 33.41 4.35
C ASP A 335 -7.63 33.02 3.56
N ALA A 336 -8.36 34.00 3.01
CA ALA A 336 -9.44 33.73 2.08
C ALA A 336 -8.88 33.40 0.70
N TYR A 337 -8.65 32.12 0.42
CA TYR A 337 -8.17 31.66 -0.89
C TYR A 337 -9.27 31.73 -1.94
N SER A 338 -8.86 32.05 -3.17
CA SER A 338 -9.77 32.06 -4.31
C SER A 338 -9.13 31.51 -5.58
N CYS A 339 -9.95 30.89 -6.42
CA CYS A 339 -9.57 30.47 -7.76
C CYS A 339 -10.78 30.46 -8.70
N VAL A 340 -10.49 30.32 -9.99
CA VAL A 340 -11.48 30.20 -11.06
C VAL A 340 -11.35 28.81 -11.67
N SER A 341 -12.43 28.04 -11.71
CA SER A 341 -12.45 26.73 -12.34
C SER A 341 -12.37 26.87 -13.86
N ARG A 342 -11.67 25.93 -14.50
CA ARG A 342 -11.50 25.93 -15.96
C ARG A 342 -12.75 25.47 -16.70
N SER A 343 -13.56 24.62 -16.07
CA SER A 343 -14.78 24.04 -16.63
C SER A 343 -15.99 24.98 -16.55
N GLY A 344 -15.87 26.15 -15.92
CA GLY A 344 -16.93 27.15 -15.89
C GLY A 344 -18.22 26.60 -15.27
N LEU A 345 -18.12 25.83 -14.18
CA LEU A 345 -19.26 25.41 -13.34
C LEU A 345 -19.87 26.64 -12.62
N GLY A 346 -20.33 27.60 -13.42
CA GLY A 346 -20.87 28.87 -13.00
C GLY A 346 -22.16 28.69 -12.21
N ALA A 347 -22.30 29.53 -11.17
CA ALA A 347 -23.48 29.70 -10.31
C ALA A 347 -24.11 28.40 -9.75
N GLY A 348 -23.96 28.17 -8.44
CA GLY A 348 -24.64 27.09 -7.74
C GLY A 348 -23.95 26.65 -6.44
N ARG A 349 -24.53 25.68 -5.74
CA ARG A 349 -23.89 25.03 -4.58
C ARG A 349 -22.78 24.09 -5.05
N TYR A 350 -21.73 23.94 -4.25
CA TYR A 350 -20.71 22.93 -4.45
C TYR A 350 -21.31 21.52 -4.44
N ARG A 351 -20.75 20.62 -5.25
CA ARG A 351 -21.17 19.21 -5.30
C ARG A 351 -20.26 18.36 -4.43
N ASP A 352 -20.81 17.34 -3.77
CA ASP A 352 -20.00 16.42 -2.97
C ASP A 352 -18.93 15.74 -3.83
N ASN A 353 -17.70 15.71 -3.32
CA ASN A 353 -16.48 15.24 -3.98
C ASN A 353 -16.07 16.03 -5.24
N GLU A 354 -16.53 17.28 -5.41
CA GLU A 354 -15.98 18.18 -6.42
C GLU A 354 -14.48 18.41 -6.21
N VAL A 355 -13.67 18.37 -7.29
CA VAL A 355 -12.20 18.39 -7.20
C VAL A 355 -11.62 19.63 -7.88
N ILE A 356 -10.69 20.30 -7.19
CA ILE A 356 -9.87 21.39 -7.73
C ILE A 356 -8.39 21.08 -7.47
N GLN A 357 -7.52 21.39 -8.43
CA GLN A 357 -6.08 21.22 -8.32
C GLN A 357 -5.35 22.50 -8.70
N GLY A 358 -4.32 22.88 -7.95
CA GLY A 358 -3.56 24.09 -8.26
C GLY A 358 -2.32 24.27 -7.40
N VAL A 359 -1.67 25.40 -7.60
CA VAL A 359 -0.49 25.87 -6.87
C VAL A 359 -0.90 26.97 -5.92
N LEU A 360 -0.55 26.86 -4.64
CA LEU A 360 -0.72 27.94 -3.69
C LEU A 360 0.30 29.04 -3.99
N ASP A 361 -0.14 30.28 -4.17
CA ASP A 361 0.77 31.42 -4.37
C ASP A 361 1.59 31.73 -3.11
N PHE A 362 0.93 31.68 -1.95
CA PHE A 362 1.52 31.84 -0.65
C PHE A 362 0.94 30.81 0.32
N PRO A 363 1.70 30.43 1.35
CA PRO A 363 1.18 29.54 2.36
C PRO A 363 0.25 30.31 3.31
N ASN A 364 -0.62 29.64 4.07
CA ASN A 364 -1.59 30.36 4.91
C ASN A 364 -0.93 30.97 6.16
N THR A 365 -1.52 31.98 6.79
CA THR A 365 -0.94 32.71 7.94
C THR A 365 -1.84 32.74 9.17
N GLY A 366 -3.14 32.61 8.97
CA GLY A 366 -4.20 32.51 9.98
C GLY A 366 -4.66 31.07 10.24
N VAL A 367 -5.70 30.95 11.08
CA VAL A 367 -6.15 29.67 11.65
C VAL A 367 -7.50 29.22 11.13
N ASN A 368 -8.02 29.80 10.04
CA ASN A 368 -9.31 29.45 9.43
C ASN A 368 -9.28 29.67 7.90
N PRO A 369 -8.38 29.01 7.16
CA PRO A 369 -8.29 29.22 5.71
C PRO A 369 -9.59 28.77 5.04
N THR A 370 -10.03 29.55 4.07
CA THR A 370 -11.21 29.24 3.26
C THR A 370 -10.83 29.18 1.79
N LEU A 371 -11.59 28.44 0.98
CA LEU A 371 -11.47 28.44 -0.47
C LEU A 371 -12.83 28.82 -1.09
N ASN A 372 -12.80 29.83 -1.95
CA ASN A 372 -13.92 30.24 -2.80
C ASN A 372 -13.58 29.96 -4.27
N VAL A 373 -14.39 29.13 -4.93
CA VAL A 373 -14.21 28.78 -6.34
C VAL A 373 -15.34 29.39 -7.14
N ASP A 374 -15.01 30.18 -8.16
CA ASP A 374 -15.98 30.86 -9.05
C ASP A 374 -16.97 31.78 -8.33
N GLY A 375 -16.64 32.28 -7.14
CA GLY A 375 -17.52 33.15 -6.37
C GLY A 375 -18.73 32.45 -5.76
N ARG A 376 -18.76 31.11 -5.71
CA ARG A 376 -19.87 30.30 -5.14
C ARG A 376 -20.00 30.36 -3.62
N GLY A 377 -19.08 31.08 -2.96
CA GLY A 377 -19.03 31.29 -1.52
C GLY A 377 -17.83 30.59 -0.90
N ALA A 378 -17.21 31.26 0.07
CA ALA A 378 -16.04 30.74 0.77
C ALA A 378 -16.43 29.58 1.70
N LYS A 379 -15.67 28.48 1.63
CA LYS A 379 -15.85 27.31 2.50
C LYS A 379 -14.53 26.94 3.15
N TYR A 380 -14.58 26.43 4.38
CA TYR A 380 -13.37 26.11 5.14
C TYR A 380 -12.55 25.01 4.48
N ILE A 381 -11.23 25.08 4.67
CA ILE A 381 -10.28 24.04 4.26
C ILE A 381 -9.88 23.20 5.48
N TYR A 382 -10.14 21.90 5.41
CA TYR A 382 -9.82 20.88 6.40
C TYR A 382 -8.60 20.05 5.98
N ALA A 383 -7.84 19.54 6.96
CA ALA A 383 -6.76 18.59 6.70
C ALA A 383 -7.29 17.27 6.15
N PHE A 384 -6.46 16.66 5.32
CA PHE A 384 -6.47 15.22 5.13
C PHE A 384 -6.24 14.49 6.46
N GLY A 385 -7.25 13.74 6.93
CA GLY A 385 -7.16 12.95 8.17
C GLY A 385 -7.53 13.71 9.45
N ALA A 386 -8.41 14.72 9.37
CA ALA A 386 -8.89 15.50 10.52
C ALA A 386 -9.18 14.63 11.76
N GLN A 387 -8.44 14.88 12.84
CA GLN A 387 -8.51 14.13 14.09
C GLN A 387 -9.65 14.65 14.95
N CYS A 388 -10.78 13.93 14.97
CA CYS A 388 -11.89 14.29 15.84
C CYS A 388 -11.55 14.03 17.33
N ARG A 389 -12.18 14.81 18.22
CA ARG A 389 -12.26 14.51 19.66
C ARG A 389 -13.64 13.96 19.96
N ILE A 390 -13.70 12.89 20.74
CA ILE A 390 -14.95 12.23 21.10
C ILE A 390 -15.18 12.42 22.59
N LEU A 391 -16.35 12.95 22.92
CA LEU A 391 -16.85 13.19 24.26
C LEU A 391 -18.02 12.24 24.53
N ARG A 392 -17.79 11.27 25.42
CA ARG A 392 -18.78 10.25 25.80
C ARG A 392 -19.24 10.46 27.22
N PHE A 393 -20.55 10.40 27.41
CA PHE A 393 -21.18 10.40 28.74
C PHE A 393 -21.73 9.02 29.10
N SER A 394 -21.53 8.63 30.35
CA SER A 394 -22.07 7.40 30.95
C SER A 394 -22.36 7.58 32.45
N GLY A 395 -22.91 6.56 33.10
CA GLY A 395 -23.31 6.62 34.51
C GLY A 395 -24.72 7.18 34.71
N ALA A 396 -24.92 7.91 35.80
CA ALA A 396 -26.22 8.50 36.15
C ALA A 396 -26.53 9.74 35.30
N ILE A 397 -27.80 9.90 34.92
CA ILE A 397 -28.28 11.13 34.28
C ILE A 397 -28.34 12.25 35.34
N PRO A 398 -27.73 13.42 35.09
CA PRO A 398 -27.81 14.56 35.98
C PRO A 398 -29.24 15.01 36.30
N SER A 399 -29.47 15.48 37.52
CA SER A 399 -30.70 16.18 37.88
C SER A 399 -30.81 17.52 37.15
N SER A 400 -32.04 17.95 36.84
CA SER A 400 -32.30 19.29 36.32
C SER A 400 -31.76 20.37 37.28
N GLY A 401 -31.16 21.43 36.74
CA GLY A 401 -30.50 22.50 37.49
C GLY A 401 -29.01 22.26 37.76
N THR A 402 -28.49 21.06 37.53
CA THR A 402 -27.06 20.76 37.69
C THR A 402 -26.21 21.44 36.60
N LYS A 403 -25.03 21.96 36.98
CA LYS A 403 -24.07 22.58 36.08
C LYS A 403 -23.02 21.58 35.59
N LEU A 404 -22.84 21.51 34.28
CA LEU A 404 -21.74 20.82 33.60
C LEU A 404 -20.75 21.87 33.08
N VAL A 405 -19.45 21.67 33.26
CA VAL A 405 -18.42 22.58 32.74
C VAL A 405 -17.39 21.82 31.92
N LEU A 406 -17.19 22.27 30.68
CA LEU A 406 -16.22 21.72 29.73
C LEU A 406 -15.23 22.80 29.33
N ARG A 407 -13.94 22.52 29.47
CA ARG A 407 -12.84 23.42 29.12
C ARG A 407 -12.26 23.04 27.78
N PHE A 408 -12.22 23.99 26.87
CA PHE A 408 -11.60 23.85 25.56
C PHE A 408 -10.25 24.58 25.58
N SER A 409 -9.18 23.86 25.26
CA SER A 409 -7.82 24.43 25.24
C SER A 409 -7.15 24.15 23.90
N ALA A 410 -6.73 25.21 23.22
CA ALA A 410 -5.84 25.10 22.07
C ALA A 410 -5.07 26.42 21.85
N PRO A 411 -3.86 26.39 21.28
CA PRO A 411 -3.06 27.61 21.05
C PRO A 411 -3.76 28.67 20.17
N TRP A 412 -4.68 28.24 19.31
CA TRP A 412 -5.46 29.10 18.40
C TRP A 412 -6.86 29.45 18.93
N LEU A 413 -7.30 28.84 20.03
CA LEU A 413 -8.62 29.09 20.60
C LEU A 413 -8.52 30.15 21.68
N ASN A 414 -9.44 31.13 21.68
CA ASN A 414 -9.56 32.13 22.73
C ASN A 414 -8.22 32.83 23.09
N GLY A 415 -7.46 33.24 22.07
CA GLY A 415 -6.15 33.88 22.26
C GLY A 415 -5.09 32.97 22.92
N GLY A 416 -5.21 31.66 22.77
CA GLY A 416 -4.32 30.67 23.40
C GLY A 416 -4.65 30.37 24.86
N THR A 417 -5.71 30.96 25.42
CA THR A 417 -6.14 30.77 26.81
C THR A 417 -7.27 29.74 26.89
N PRO A 418 -7.27 28.81 27.87
CA PRO A 418 -8.38 27.87 28.05
C PRO A 418 -9.74 28.56 28.15
N TYR A 419 -10.76 27.96 27.54
CA TYR A 419 -12.11 28.51 27.44
C TYR A 419 -13.15 27.55 28.04
N ASP A 420 -13.86 28.00 29.07
CA ASP A 420 -14.86 27.18 29.76
C ASP A 420 -16.26 27.45 29.22
N VAL A 421 -16.92 26.40 28.77
CA VAL A 421 -18.34 26.41 28.41
C VAL A 421 -19.13 25.69 29.48
N ALA A 422 -20.17 26.33 29.99
CA ALA A 422 -21.06 25.77 31.00
C ALA A 422 -22.44 25.46 30.42
N TYR A 423 -23.02 24.34 30.82
CA TYR A 423 -24.38 23.95 30.50
C TYR A 423 -25.17 23.64 31.77
N ILE A 424 -26.40 24.15 31.87
CA ILE A 424 -27.31 23.81 32.97
C ILE A 424 -28.26 22.72 32.48
N VAL A 425 -28.25 21.57 33.14
CA VAL A 425 -29.13 20.45 32.82
C VAL A 425 -30.58 20.88 32.97
N GLY A 426 -31.41 20.58 31.97
CA GLY A 426 -32.80 21.03 31.87
C GLY A 426 -32.99 22.41 31.22
N SER A 427 -31.90 23.13 30.91
CA SER A 427 -31.98 24.43 30.20
C SER A 427 -32.11 24.32 28.67
N GLY A 428 -31.99 23.10 28.15
CA GLY A 428 -32.12 22.80 26.73
C GLY A 428 -33.49 23.18 26.16
N LYS A 429 -33.49 23.85 25.00
CA LYS A 429 -34.72 24.35 24.36
C LYS A 429 -35.43 23.32 23.48
N ARG A 430 -34.73 22.23 23.11
CA ARG A 430 -35.17 21.33 22.04
C ARG A 430 -35.49 19.91 22.52
N TYR A 431 -34.77 19.41 23.53
CA TYR A 431 -34.96 18.05 24.06
C TYR A 431 -34.94 18.03 25.58
N SER A 432 -35.60 17.04 26.18
CA SER A 432 -35.48 16.78 27.63
C SER A 432 -34.13 16.15 27.94
N ASP A 433 -33.45 16.63 29.00
CA ASP A 433 -32.18 16.07 29.47
C ASP A 433 -32.34 14.82 30.36
N SER A 434 -33.53 14.21 30.38
CA SER A 434 -33.81 12.96 31.11
C SER A 434 -33.09 11.72 30.54
N THR A 435 -32.40 11.87 29.40
CA THR A 435 -31.57 10.83 28.78
C THR A 435 -30.27 11.43 28.26
N PHE A 436 -29.21 10.62 28.15
CA PHE A 436 -27.95 11.10 27.54
C PHE A 436 -28.13 11.50 26.07
N ILE A 437 -29.11 10.95 25.37
CA ILE A 437 -29.45 11.32 23.99
C ILE A 437 -29.91 12.78 23.94
N GLY A 438 -30.87 13.15 24.80
CA GLY A 438 -31.38 14.52 24.89
C GLY A 438 -30.30 15.50 25.37
N LEU A 439 -29.55 15.13 26.41
CA LEU A 439 -28.46 15.96 26.94
C LEU A 439 -27.39 16.28 25.89
N ARG A 440 -26.94 15.28 25.12
CA ARG A 440 -25.96 15.50 24.05
C ARG A 440 -26.50 16.37 22.92
N ALA A 441 -27.78 16.24 22.56
CA ALA A 441 -28.36 17.07 21.51
C ALA A 441 -28.38 18.56 21.92
N ASN A 442 -28.76 18.86 23.16
CA ASN A 442 -28.74 20.24 23.66
C ASN A 442 -27.31 20.79 23.80
N LEU A 443 -26.35 19.97 24.22
CA LEU A 443 -24.93 20.34 24.27
C LEU A 443 -24.35 20.62 22.87
N MET A 444 -24.72 19.85 21.85
CA MET A 444 -24.34 20.13 20.45
C MET A 444 -24.84 21.51 20.01
N ASP A 445 -26.10 21.83 20.28
CA ASP A 445 -26.70 23.12 19.94
C ASP A 445 -25.96 24.27 20.65
N LEU A 446 -25.59 24.09 21.93
CA LEU A 446 -24.76 25.03 22.68
C LEU A 446 -23.42 25.27 21.99
N PHE A 447 -22.61 24.21 21.76
CA PHE A 447 -21.27 24.38 21.20
C PHE A 447 -21.29 24.93 19.77
N SER A 448 -22.31 24.58 18.98
CA SER A 448 -22.44 25.07 17.60
C SER A 448 -22.83 26.56 17.52
N SER A 449 -23.43 27.11 18.58
CA SER A 449 -23.84 28.51 18.67
C SER A 449 -22.92 29.38 19.53
N ASP A 450 -22.02 28.76 20.29
CA ASP A 450 -21.06 29.43 21.17
C ASP A 450 -20.15 30.41 20.39
N ALA A 451 -20.03 31.64 20.88
CA ALA A 451 -19.33 32.72 20.17
C ALA A 451 -17.82 32.47 20.02
N VAL A 452 -17.21 31.67 20.89
CA VAL A 452 -15.77 31.38 20.87
C VAL A 452 -15.48 30.14 20.03
N LEU A 453 -16.36 29.13 20.05
CA LEU A 453 -16.20 27.87 19.30
C LEU A 453 -16.73 27.92 17.87
N LYS A 454 -17.80 28.71 17.61
CA LYS A 454 -18.45 28.81 16.29
C LYS A 454 -17.47 29.24 15.21
N GLY A 455 -17.47 28.49 14.11
CA GLY A 455 -16.57 28.74 12.97
C GLY A 455 -15.10 28.35 13.22
N LYS A 456 -14.79 27.71 14.36
CA LYS A 456 -13.46 27.15 14.66
C LYS A 456 -13.50 25.64 14.96
N VAL A 457 -14.60 25.18 15.55
CA VAL A 457 -14.86 23.76 15.84
C VAL A 457 -16.24 23.39 15.32
N SER A 458 -16.30 22.38 14.46
CA SER A 458 -17.57 21.76 14.06
C SER A 458 -17.92 20.66 15.06
N VAL A 459 -19.16 20.63 15.56
CA VAL A 459 -19.63 19.68 16.57
C VAL A 459 -20.77 18.83 16.02
N TRP A 460 -20.68 17.53 16.22
CA TRP A 460 -21.65 16.56 15.73
C TRP A 460 -22.08 15.63 16.87
N ASN A 461 -23.36 15.25 16.90
CA ASN A 461 -23.88 14.27 17.85
C ASN A 461 -24.12 12.94 17.13
N SER A 462 -23.33 11.93 17.48
CA SER A 462 -23.31 10.60 16.88
C SER A 462 -23.66 9.47 17.85
N GLY A 463 -24.36 9.81 18.93
CA GLY A 463 -24.43 8.96 20.12
C GLY A 463 -23.31 9.30 21.12
N ASP A 464 -22.20 9.85 20.64
CA ASP A 464 -21.23 10.63 21.41
C ASP A 464 -21.08 12.02 20.77
N LEU A 465 -20.52 13.00 21.48
CA LEU A 465 -20.25 14.32 20.89
C LEU A 465 -18.87 14.31 20.22
N SER A 466 -18.85 14.58 18.92
CA SER A 466 -17.64 14.59 18.10
C SER A 466 -17.27 16.02 17.72
N PHE A 467 -16.03 16.43 18.00
CA PHE A 467 -15.52 17.77 17.74
C PHE A 467 -14.45 17.70 16.66
N PHE A 468 -14.64 18.47 15.60
CA PHE A 468 -13.74 18.58 14.46
C PHE A 468 -13.17 19.99 14.42
N PRO A 469 -11.89 20.18 14.76
CA PRO A 469 -11.20 21.42 14.48
C PRO A 469 -11.27 21.67 12.97
N ILE A 470 -11.63 22.90 12.59
CA ILE A 470 -11.91 23.22 11.19
C ILE A 470 -10.64 23.30 10.35
N THR A 471 -9.45 23.34 10.98
CA THR A 471 -8.18 23.50 10.28
C THR A 471 -7.23 22.32 10.36
N PRO A 472 -6.40 22.15 9.31
CA PRO A 472 -5.26 21.24 9.33
C PRO A 472 -4.30 21.43 10.50
N GLN A 473 -4.22 22.64 11.04
CA GLN A 473 -3.16 23.06 11.96
C GLN A 473 -3.61 23.32 13.39
N ALA A 474 -4.83 22.93 13.76
CA ALA A 474 -5.31 23.16 15.12
C ALA A 474 -4.43 22.51 16.22
N GLY A 475 -3.53 21.59 15.87
CA GLY A 475 -3.12 20.61 16.87
C GLY A 475 -4.38 19.95 17.46
N GLY A 476 -4.22 19.25 18.58
CA GLY A 476 -5.41 18.82 19.29
C GLY A 476 -6.11 20.00 19.93
N ILE A 477 -7.42 20.16 19.72
CA ILE A 477 -8.23 20.76 20.79
C ILE A 477 -8.22 19.80 21.98
N SER A 478 -7.83 20.29 23.16
CA SER A 478 -8.10 19.58 24.41
C SER A 478 -9.50 19.93 24.85
N ILE A 479 -10.23 18.93 25.33
CA ILE A 479 -11.51 19.11 25.98
C ILE A 479 -11.33 18.47 27.35
N ASP A 480 -11.57 19.22 28.42
CA ASP A 480 -11.49 18.71 29.79
C ASP A 480 -12.87 18.82 30.43
N TYR A 481 -13.30 17.78 31.14
CA TYR A 481 -14.50 17.84 31.97
C TYR A 481 -14.12 18.44 33.33
N VAL A 482 -14.38 19.72 33.51
CA VAL A 482 -13.91 20.49 34.67
C VAL A 482 -14.76 20.22 35.90
N SER A 483 -16.08 20.11 35.73
CA SER A 483 -16.99 19.80 36.84
C SER A 483 -18.33 19.24 36.38
N GLY A 484 -18.95 18.46 37.27
CA GLY A 484 -20.14 17.65 37.00
C GLY A 484 -20.79 17.06 38.25
N PRO A 485 -22.03 16.53 38.16
CA PRO A 485 -22.68 15.83 39.26
C PRO A 485 -22.02 14.50 39.59
N THR A 486 -22.09 14.12 40.87
CA THR A 486 -21.67 12.82 41.36
C THR A 486 -22.37 11.68 40.61
N GLY A 487 -21.59 10.71 40.12
CA GLY A 487 -22.11 9.52 39.42
C GLY A 487 -22.28 9.65 37.90
N MET A 488 -22.08 10.85 37.32
CA MET A 488 -21.95 11.04 35.88
C MET A 488 -20.47 10.95 35.48
N PHE A 489 -20.17 10.17 34.45
CA PHE A 489 -18.83 10.01 33.92
C PHE A 489 -18.73 10.64 32.53
N CYS A 490 -17.60 11.29 32.29
CA CYS A 490 -17.28 11.94 31.03
C CYS A 490 -15.92 11.41 30.55
N ARG A 491 -15.91 10.66 29.44
CA ARG A 491 -14.68 10.16 28.81
C ARG A 491 -14.37 10.97 27.57
N ILE A 492 -13.13 11.44 27.47
CA ILE A 492 -12.66 12.25 26.35
C ILE A 492 -11.53 11.52 25.64
N GLY A 493 -11.74 11.20 24.36
CA GLY A 493 -10.79 10.43 23.55
C GLY A 493 -10.25 11.22 22.36
N ARG A 494 -9.01 10.93 21.97
CA ARG A 494 -8.40 11.33 20.69
C ARG A 494 -8.53 10.19 19.70
N PHE A 495 -8.97 10.49 18.48
CA PHE A 495 -8.80 9.57 17.36
C PHE A 495 -7.52 9.92 16.59
N ASP A 496 -6.53 9.03 16.64
CA ASP A 496 -5.40 9.06 15.70
C ASP A 496 -5.71 8.07 14.57
N PRO A 497 -6.01 8.54 13.34
CA PRO A 497 -6.38 7.68 12.23
C PRO A 497 -5.24 6.75 11.75
N TYR A 498 -4.04 6.83 12.33
CA TYR A 498 -2.91 5.95 12.03
C TYR A 498 -2.48 5.04 13.21
N GLY A 499 -3.20 5.04 14.34
CA GLY A 499 -2.62 4.57 15.61
C GLY A 499 -3.40 3.56 16.45
N LEU A 500 -4.61 3.13 16.07
CA LEU A 500 -5.40 2.25 16.94
C LEU A 500 -5.17 0.77 16.62
N ALA A 501 -4.09 0.19 17.13
CA ALA A 501 -4.08 -1.25 17.39
C ALA A 501 -4.95 -1.54 18.62
N ALA A 502 -5.75 -2.61 18.58
CA ALA A 502 -6.57 -3.02 19.71
C ALA A 502 -5.69 -3.29 20.96
N GLY A 503 -6.02 -2.65 22.09
CA GLY A 503 -5.57 -3.09 23.42
C GLY A 503 -4.34 -2.41 24.04
N GLN A 504 -3.87 -1.24 23.58
CA GLN A 504 -2.76 -0.53 24.25
C GLN A 504 -3.17 0.88 24.73
N ASN A 505 -3.19 1.11 26.05
CA ASN A 505 -3.39 2.43 26.65
C ASN A 505 -2.09 3.25 26.58
N ARG A 506 -1.85 3.92 25.44
CA ARG A 506 -0.65 4.74 25.21
C ARG A 506 -1.01 6.19 24.93
N ILE A 507 -0.20 7.12 25.46
CA ILE A 507 -0.23 8.53 25.12
C ILE A 507 0.97 8.82 24.22
N ARG A 508 0.69 9.15 22.96
CA ARG A 508 1.72 9.48 21.96
C ARG A 508 1.90 10.99 21.83
N MET A 509 3.14 11.44 21.97
CA MET A 509 3.54 12.84 21.85
C MET A 509 4.52 13.02 20.70
N ARG A 510 4.19 13.86 19.72
CA ARG A 510 5.12 14.26 18.66
C ARG A 510 5.54 15.70 18.87
N PHE A 511 6.85 15.94 18.92
CA PHE A 511 7.42 17.27 19.07
C PHE A 511 7.61 17.92 17.69
N GLY A 512 7.33 19.22 17.56
CA GLY A 512 7.57 20.01 16.34
C GLY A 512 8.27 21.33 16.69
N GLY A 513 8.82 22.02 15.68
CA GLY A 513 9.51 23.30 15.86
C GLY A 513 11.03 23.20 16.02
N THR A 514 11.66 24.26 16.49
CA THR A 514 13.10 24.36 16.79
C THR A 514 13.34 24.34 18.30
N VAL A 515 14.38 23.63 18.74
CA VAL A 515 14.75 23.59 20.17
C VAL A 515 15.49 24.87 20.55
N SER A 516 15.00 25.60 21.56
CA SER A 516 15.56 26.89 22.00
C SER A 516 16.03 26.82 23.47
N ASN A 517 16.98 27.70 23.86
CA ASN A 517 17.65 27.60 25.18
C ASN A 517 16.71 27.96 26.33
N ALA A 518 16.89 27.30 27.48
CA ALA A 518 16.24 27.66 28.75
C ALA A 518 14.70 27.63 28.73
N GLU A 519 14.11 26.92 27.77
CA GLU A 519 12.68 26.60 27.77
C GLU A 519 12.40 25.46 28.77
N ILE A 520 11.37 25.66 29.60
CA ILE A 520 10.87 24.63 30.51
C ILE A 520 9.74 23.88 29.82
N VAL A 521 9.92 22.58 29.63
CA VAL A 521 8.89 21.66 29.20
C VAL A 521 8.27 21.04 30.45
N SER A 522 7.01 21.37 30.74
CA SER A 522 6.28 20.78 31.86
C SER A 522 5.28 19.74 31.37
N LEU A 523 5.42 18.52 31.91
CA LEU A 523 4.59 17.34 31.67
C LEU A 523 3.76 17.06 32.92
N THR A 524 2.47 17.38 32.91
CA THR A 524 1.57 17.10 34.04
C THR A 524 0.75 15.84 33.77
N PHE A 525 1.03 14.79 34.52
CA PHE A 525 0.34 13.51 34.54
C PHE A 525 -0.81 13.61 35.55
N SER A 526 -2.04 13.24 35.19
CA SER A 526 -3.17 13.22 36.14
C SER A 526 -3.73 11.81 36.24
N ARG A 527 -3.77 11.30 37.47
CA ARG A 527 -4.24 9.97 37.85
C ARG A 527 -4.51 9.97 39.35
N ALA A 528 -5.54 9.26 39.80
CA ALA A 528 -6.04 9.35 41.19
C ALA A 528 -5.01 8.91 42.25
N ASP A 529 -4.08 8.04 41.89
CA ASP A 529 -3.02 7.50 42.75
C ASP A 529 -1.70 8.29 42.65
N LEU A 530 -1.63 9.32 41.80
CA LEU A 530 -0.56 10.31 41.86
C LEU A 530 -0.82 11.27 43.04
N PRO A 531 0.24 11.79 43.69
CA PRO A 531 0.07 12.73 44.81
C PRO A 531 -0.84 13.90 44.45
N GLY A 532 -1.99 14.04 45.12
CA GLY A 532 -2.96 15.10 44.84
C GLY A 532 -3.75 14.94 43.53
N GLY A 533 -3.80 13.73 42.96
CA GLY A 533 -4.51 13.44 41.71
C GLY A 533 -3.78 13.87 40.45
N SER A 534 -2.61 14.52 40.57
CA SER A 534 -1.77 14.92 39.43
C SER A 534 -0.32 15.18 39.85
N TYR A 535 0.63 14.93 38.95
CA TYR A 535 2.06 15.14 39.16
C TYR A 535 2.69 15.82 37.94
N THR A 536 3.52 16.85 38.16
CA THR A 536 4.18 17.59 37.07
C THR A 536 5.68 17.35 37.07
N LEU A 537 6.18 16.76 35.99
CA LEU A 537 7.61 16.70 35.67
C LEU A 537 7.99 17.94 34.86
N SER A 538 8.95 18.72 35.36
CA SER A 538 9.52 19.85 34.61
C SER A 538 10.92 19.49 34.10
N TYR A 539 11.13 19.65 32.81
CA TYR A 539 12.39 19.42 32.13
C TYR A 539 12.90 20.72 31.50
N GLU A 540 14.09 21.16 31.89
CA GLU A 540 14.76 22.32 31.28
C GLU A 540 15.56 21.87 30.05
N ILE A 541 15.28 22.48 28.89
CA ILE A 541 15.97 22.19 27.64
C ILE A 541 17.42 22.68 27.69
N ARG A 542 18.36 21.79 27.32
CA ARG A 542 19.80 22.04 27.36
C ARG A 542 20.40 22.02 25.95
N ILE A 543 20.81 23.18 25.44
CA ILE A 543 21.42 23.31 24.10
C ILE A 543 22.65 22.41 23.86
N GLY A 544 23.36 22.02 24.91
CA GLY A 544 24.49 21.08 24.81
C GLY A 544 24.08 19.65 24.42
N THR A 545 22.88 19.20 24.79
CA THR A 545 22.40 17.81 24.63
C THR A 545 21.15 17.69 23.76
N ASP A 546 20.21 18.64 23.82
CA ASP A 546 18.91 18.61 23.14
C ASP A 546 18.95 19.29 21.76
N LYS A 547 20.00 19.04 20.98
CA LYS A 547 20.25 19.78 19.72
C LYS A 547 19.22 19.55 18.61
N THR A 548 18.39 18.51 18.76
CA THR A 548 17.33 18.15 17.81
C THR A 548 16.09 17.71 18.57
N LEU A 549 14.91 17.75 17.95
CA LEU A 549 13.68 17.23 18.54
C LEU A 549 13.79 15.74 18.91
N GLN A 550 14.61 14.97 18.17
CA GLN A 550 14.92 13.57 18.50
C GLN A 550 15.78 13.46 19.76
N ALA A 551 16.80 14.32 19.91
CA ALA A 551 17.64 14.35 21.10
C ALA A 551 16.82 14.75 22.33
N LEU A 552 15.93 15.75 22.19
CA LEU A 552 14.98 16.14 23.22
C LEU A 552 14.04 15.00 23.62
N CYS A 553 13.55 14.20 22.66
CA CYS A 553 12.75 13.00 22.96
C CYS A 553 13.54 11.97 23.79
N SER A 554 14.80 11.73 23.44
CA SER A 554 15.67 10.83 24.21
C SER A 554 15.91 11.34 25.64
N SER A 555 16.08 12.66 25.80
CA SER A 555 16.26 13.28 27.12
C SER A 555 14.99 13.24 27.97
N LEU A 556 13.82 13.52 27.38
CA LEU A 556 12.52 13.43 28.07
C LEU A 556 12.16 11.97 28.41
N ASN A 557 12.46 11.03 27.51
CA ASN A 557 12.36 9.60 27.79
C ASN A 557 13.14 9.22 29.05
N GLN A 558 14.38 9.68 29.14
CA GLN A 558 15.24 9.42 30.30
C GLN A 558 14.71 10.12 31.56
N ALA A 559 14.23 11.36 31.45
CA ALA A 559 13.67 12.12 32.57
C ALA A 559 12.42 11.43 33.17
N ILE A 560 11.48 10.99 32.32
CA ILE A 560 10.25 10.31 32.75
C ILE A 560 10.57 8.98 33.42
N ASN A 561 11.45 8.17 32.83
CA ASN A 561 11.77 6.84 33.38
C ASN A 561 12.64 6.88 34.65
N ASN A 562 13.33 8.00 34.90
CA ASN A 562 14.12 8.23 36.11
C ASN A 562 13.32 8.92 37.23
N ASP A 563 12.14 9.46 36.94
CA ASP A 563 11.29 10.09 37.94
C ASP A 563 10.70 9.05 38.90
N ALA A 564 10.99 9.20 40.20
CA ALA A 564 10.61 8.22 41.21
C ALA A 564 9.09 8.11 41.39
N VAL A 565 8.35 9.21 41.24
CA VAL A 565 6.90 9.26 41.43
C VAL A 565 6.20 8.59 40.25
N LEU A 566 6.61 8.92 39.02
CA LEU A 566 6.06 8.32 37.81
C LEU A 566 6.41 6.83 37.72
N LYS A 567 7.62 6.45 38.09
CA LYS A 567 8.06 5.05 38.13
C LYS A 567 7.29 4.23 39.17
N GLN A 568 7.06 4.79 40.36
CA GLN A 568 6.23 4.14 41.40
C GLN A 568 4.77 4.00 40.96
N ALA A 569 4.27 4.96 40.16
CA ALA A 569 2.99 4.92 39.48
C ALA A 569 2.98 3.97 38.25
N GLY A 570 4.07 3.29 37.92
CA GLY A 570 4.13 2.41 36.74
C GLY A 570 3.95 3.15 35.41
N ILE A 571 4.27 4.44 35.36
CA ILE A 571 4.29 5.26 34.16
C ILE A 571 5.71 5.23 33.59
N SER A 572 5.84 4.89 32.31
CA SER A 572 7.14 4.84 31.60
C SER A 572 7.02 5.48 30.22
N ALA A 573 8.16 5.88 29.67
CA ALA A 573 8.24 6.44 28.31
C ALA A 573 9.18 5.62 27.44
N PHE A 574 9.03 5.73 26.12
CA PHE A 574 9.97 5.22 25.13
C PHE A 574 9.90 6.03 23.83
N PRO A 575 11.03 6.27 23.14
CA PRO A 575 11.04 6.94 21.85
C PRO A 575 10.36 6.06 20.79
N HIS A 576 9.53 6.66 19.95
CA HIS A 576 8.84 5.97 18.86
C HIS A 576 9.71 5.93 17.60
N GLY A 577 9.71 4.79 16.90
CA GLY A 577 10.65 4.50 15.81
C GLY A 577 10.56 5.45 14.61
N LEU A 578 9.35 5.91 14.24
CA LEU A 578 9.14 6.86 13.14
C LEU A 578 7.85 7.68 13.36
N PRO A 579 7.85 9.02 13.26
CA PRO A 579 9.01 9.88 13.05
C PRO A 579 9.82 10.02 14.36
N PRO A 580 11.16 10.17 14.28
CA PRO A 580 12.09 10.08 15.42
C PRO A 580 11.95 11.20 16.47
N ASN A 581 11.09 12.19 16.22
CA ASN A 581 10.70 13.24 17.16
C ASN A 581 9.41 12.91 17.93
N THR A 582 9.18 11.63 18.21
CA THR A 582 7.95 11.15 18.84
C THR A 582 8.30 10.33 20.08
N LEU A 583 7.57 10.58 21.18
CA LEU A 583 7.71 9.95 22.48
C LEU A 583 6.38 9.28 22.85
N ASP A 584 6.41 7.98 23.11
CA ASP A 584 5.27 7.23 23.63
C ASP A 584 5.39 7.12 25.15
N ILE A 585 4.29 7.33 25.85
CA ILE A 585 4.17 7.20 27.30
C ILE A 585 3.10 6.14 27.59
N GLN A 586 3.44 5.18 28.43
CA GLN A 586 2.61 4.02 28.76
C GLN A 586 2.43 3.88 30.28
N GLN A 587 1.37 3.18 30.65
CA GLN A 587 1.11 2.69 32.01
C GLN A 587 1.27 1.16 32.03
N ALA A 588 1.80 0.61 33.12
CA ALA A 588 1.87 -0.83 33.34
C ALA A 588 0.46 -1.45 33.49
N ASP A 589 0.22 -2.53 32.75
CA ASP A 589 -1.08 -3.21 32.61
C ASP A 589 -1.68 -3.63 33.96
N THR A 590 -2.70 -2.92 34.40
CA THR A 590 -3.74 -3.46 35.29
C THR A 590 -5.09 -3.07 34.69
N TRP A 591 -5.91 -4.06 34.33
CA TRP A 591 -7.23 -3.91 33.71
C TRP A 591 -8.31 -3.26 34.60
N ALA A 592 -7.89 -2.46 35.59
CA ALA A 592 -8.74 -1.66 36.46
C ALA A 592 -8.20 -0.23 36.69
N GLY A 593 -7.17 0.21 35.95
CA GLY A 593 -6.50 1.49 36.21
C GLY A 593 -7.32 2.71 35.78
N ASP A 594 -7.54 3.63 36.73
CA ASP A 594 -8.00 4.99 36.50
C ASP A 594 -7.25 5.66 35.36
N GLY A 595 -7.97 6.31 34.44
CA GLY A 595 -7.38 6.84 33.20
C GLY A 595 -6.23 7.82 33.46
N LEU A 596 -5.05 7.51 32.95
CA LEU A 596 -3.92 8.44 32.88
C LEU A 596 -4.22 9.54 31.84
N SER A 597 -4.22 10.81 32.25
CA SER A 597 -4.18 11.95 31.34
C SER A 597 -2.85 12.67 31.45
N LEU A 598 -2.42 13.30 30.35
CA LEU A 598 -1.16 14.03 30.27
C LEU A 598 -1.41 15.39 29.62
N SER A 599 -0.99 16.46 30.28
CA SER A 599 -0.97 17.81 29.71
C SER A 599 0.46 18.30 29.55
N LEU A 600 0.74 18.91 28.39
CA LEU A 600 2.04 19.49 28.03
C LEU A 600 1.91 21.00 28.03
N ARG A 601 2.86 21.70 28.67
CA ARG A 601 3.04 23.14 28.53
C ARG A 601 4.47 23.44 28.06
N SER A 602 4.57 24.28 27.03
CA SER A 602 5.80 24.92 26.55
C SER A 602 5.54 26.43 26.45
N THR A 603 6.56 27.23 26.69
CA THR A 603 6.49 28.71 26.71
C THR A 603 6.60 29.36 25.32
N GLY A 604 6.72 28.59 24.22
CA GLY A 604 6.90 29.10 22.85
C GLY A 604 5.64 29.07 21.97
N ALA A 605 5.45 30.12 21.16
CA ALA A 605 4.38 30.21 20.16
C ALA A 605 4.64 29.25 18.99
N VAL A 606 3.73 28.28 18.78
CA VAL A 606 3.79 27.37 17.63
C VAL A 606 2.89 27.92 16.52
N SER A 607 3.51 28.46 15.46
CA SER A 607 2.84 28.72 14.18
C SER A 607 3.10 27.54 13.24
N ALA A 608 2.05 27.06 12.56
CA ALA A 608 2.18 26.03 11.54
C ALA A 608 1.37 26.41 10.30
N THR A 609 2.06 26.37 9.17
CA THR A 609 1.61 26.86 7.87
C THR A 609 1.00 25.73 7.03
N PHE A 610 -0.06 26.01 6.27
CA PHE A 610 -0.67 25.14 5.28
C PHE A 610 0.08 25.32 3.98
N GLY A 611 0.67 24.21 3.52
CA GLY A 611 1.53 24.20 2.36
C GLY A 611 2.76 25.10 2.53
N GLU A 612 3.68 24.96 1.59
CA GLU A 612 4.71 25.96 1.35
C GLU A 612 4.24 26.82 0.16
N GLY A 613 4.67 28.08 0.06
CA GLY A 613 4.41 28.86 -1.15
C GLY A 613 4.97 28.11 -2.37
N GLY A 614 4.16 27.95 -3.42
CA GLY A 614 4.50 27.12 -4.58
C GLY A 614 4.16 25.63 -4.43
N ALA A 615 3.60 25.18 -3.30
CA ALA A 615 3.13 23.81 -3.15
C ALA A 615 1.91 23.53 -4.05
N THR A 616 1.94 22.39 -4.73
CA THR A 616 0.79 21.86 -5.45
C THR A 616 -0.14 21.10 -4.51
N GLY A 617 -1.45 21.22 -4.75
CA GLY A 617 -2.45 20.56 -3.92
C GLY A 617 -3.70 20.17 -4.68
N THR A 618 -4.41 19.20 -4.11
CA THR A 618 -5.72 18.75 -4.54
C THR A 618 -6.73 19.05 -3.42
N PHE A 619 -7.81 19.71 -3.76
CA PHE A 619 -8.92 20.06 -2.88
C PHE A 619 -10.15 19.27 -3.28
N ILE A 620 -10.78 18.57 -2.33
CA ILE A 620 -11.99 17.79 -2.55
C ILE A 620 -13.11 18.36 -1.67
N TYR A 621 -14.19 18.87 -2.25
CA TYR A 621 -15.31 19.37 -1.47
C TYR A 621 -16.05 18.20 -0.80
N SER A 622 -16.36 18.37 0.48
CA SER A 622 -17.14 17.45 1.29
C SER A 622 -18.44 18.14 1.69
N TYR A 623 -19.56 17.63 1.20
CA TYR A 623 -20.89 18.11 1.59
C TYR A 623 -21.15 17.87 3.08
N LEU A 624 -20.61 16.78 3.63
CA LEU A 624 -20.71 16.47 5.07
C LEU A 624 -20.05 17.54 5.93
N LEU A 625 -18.89 18.07 5.52
CA LEU A 625 -18.17 19.09 6.28
C LEU A 625 -18.58 20.52 5.90
N ASP A 626 -19.40 20.65 4.85
CA ASP A 626 -19.59 21.89 4.11
C ASP A 626 -18.26 22.64 3.87
N GLY A 627 -17.27 21.91 3.33
CA GLY A 627 -15.95 22.48 3.06
C GLY A 627 -14.96 21.53 2.38
N TRP A 628 -13.77 22.05 2.12
CA TRP A 628 -12.75 21.42 1.28
C TRP A 628 -11.78 20.58 2.09
N ILE A 629 -11.53 19.34 1.67
CA ILE A 629 -10.45 18.51 2.19
C ILE A 629 -9.23 18.74 1.30
N TRP A 630 -8.12 19.19 1.88
CA TRP A 630 -6.88 19.38 1.13
C TRP A 630 -5.88 18.26 1.33
N ARG A 631 -5.18 17.91 0.26
CA ARG A 631 -3.97 17.07 0.25
C ARG A 631 -2.86 17.73 -0.59
N PRO A 632 -1.59 17.56 -0.22
CA PRO A 632 -0.49 17.91 -1.11
C PRO A 632 -0.44 16.99 -2.34
N GLY A 633 0.04 17.52 -3.46
CA GLY A 633 0.26 16.77 -4.70
C GLY A 633 -1.00 16.53 -5.54
N GLY A 634 -0.85 15.64 -6.54
CA GLY A 634 -1.90 15.30 -7.50
C GLY A 634 -2.92 14.31 -6.92
N MET A 635 -3.93 13.96 -7.71
CA MET A 635 -4.98 13.00 -7.37
C MET A 635 -4.49 11.58 -7.67
N LEU A 636 -4.60 10.66 -6.72
CA LEU A 636 -4.35 9.25 -7.02
C LEU A 636 -5.53 8.71 -7.85
N GLN A 637 -5.20 7.99 -8.91
CA GLN A 637 -6.16 7.48 -9.89
C GLN A 637 -5.83 6.02 -10.19
N SER A 638 -6.84 5.27 -10.63
CA SER A 638 -6.65 3.92 -11.14
C SER A 638 -5.73 3.93 -12.36
N ILE A 639 -5.05 2.82 -12.61
CA ILE A 639 -4.56 2.54 -13.97
C ILE A 639 -5.76 2.50 -14.93
N PRO A 640 -5.54 2.65 -16.25
CA PRO A 640 -6.63 2.62 -17.22
C PRO A 640 -7.47 1.34 -17.12
N PHE A 641 -8.79 1.47 -17.14
CA PHE A 641 -9.70 0.33 -17.10
C PHE A 641 -9.54 -0.57 -18.33
N GLU A 642 -9.07 -0.02 -19.45
CA GLU A 642 -8.62 -0.71 -20.65
C GLU A 642 -7.59 -1.80 -20.33
N TYR A 643 -6.61 -1.52 -19.46
CA TYR A 643 -5.61 -2.51 -19.04
C TYR A 643 -6.26 -3.67 -18.27
N MET A 644 -7.18 -3.35 -17.35
CA MET A 644 -7.85 -4.36 -16.52
C MET A 644 -8.71 -5.30 -17.40
N VAL A 645 -9.45 -4.71 -18.34
CA VAL A 645 -10.25 -5.44 -19.33
C VAL A 645 -9.36 -6.31 -20.21
N GLU A 646 -8.24 -5.79 -20.73
CA GLU A 646 -7.31 -6.57 -21.56
C GLU A 646 -6.80 -7.80 -20.82
N LEU A 647 -6.32 -7.64 -19.57
CA LEU A 647 -5.82 -8.75 -18.77
C LEU A 647 -6.90 -9.79 -18.46
N CYS A 648 -8.11 -9.36 -18.06
CA CYS A 648 -9.21 -10.28 -17.76
C CYS A 648 -9.71 -11.01 -19.01
N ASN A 649 -9.87 -10.30 -20.13
CA ASN A 649 -10.29 -10.89 -21.40
C ASN A 649 -9.25 -11.86 -21.97
N ALA A 650 -7.96 -11.56 -21.79
CA ALA A 650 -6.89 -12.42 -22.25
C ALA A 650 -6.81 -13.71 -21.43
N THR A 651 -7.06 -13.64 -20.12
CA THR A 651 -6.92 -14.77 -19.19
C THR A 651 -8.21 -15.58 -18.98
N GLY A 652 -9.38 -14.97 -19.25
CA GLY A 652 -10.69 -15.54 -18.92
C GLY A 652 -11.07 -15.41 -17.44
N ALA A 653 -10.24 -14.75 -16.63
CA ALA A 653 -10.50 -14.55 -15.20
C ALA A 653 -11.57 -13.47 -14.97
N GLY A 654 -12.36 -13.60 -13.91
CA GLY A 654 -13.30 -12.56 -13.50
C GLY A 654 -12.58 -11.26 -13.14
N CYS A 655 -13.15 -10.12 -13.53
CA CYS A 655 -12.59 -8.81 -13.27
C CYS A 655 -13.17 -8.25 -11.96
N TRP A 656 -12.36 -8.19 -10.89
CA TRP A 656 -12.76 -7.65 -9.59
C TRP A 656 -12.10 -6.29 -9.34
N ILE A 657 -12.90 -5.22 -9.28
CA ILE A 657 -12.43 -3.87 -8.96
C ILE A 657 -12.89 -3.39 -7.56
N ASN A 658 -12.14 -2.46 -6.99
CA ASN A 658 -12.47 -1.84 -5.70
C ASN A 658 -12.92 -0.39 -5.91
N TRP A 659 -14.09 -0.04 -5.37
CA TRP A 659 -14.63 1.31 -5.44
C TRP A 659 -13.99 2.22 -4.38
N PRO A 660 -13.54 3.42 -4.75
CA PRO A 660 -13.12 4.43 -3.77
C PRO A 660 -14.29 4.80 -2.84
N ILE A 661 -14.00 5.01 -1.55
CA ILE A 661 -15.04 5.43 -0.58
C ILE A 661 -15.58 6.83 -0.91
N ASN A 662 -14.76 7.64 -1.57
CA ASN A 662 -15.06 9.03 -1.91
C ASN A 662 -15.25 9.14 -3.43
N THR A 663 -16.41 8.66 -3.90
CA THR A 663 -16.83 8.84 -5.29
C THR A 663 -18.31 9.14 -5.44
N ASN A 664 -18.72 9.54 -6.64
CA ASN A 664 -20.10 9.92 -6.95
C ASN A 664 -20.84 8.85 -7.75
N ALA A 665 -22.17 9.00 -7.86
CA ALA A 665 -23.04 8.03 -8.51
C ALA A 665 -22.77 7.86 -10.01
N GLN A 666 -22.45 8.96 -10.70
CA GLN A 666 -22.25 8.95 -12.15
C GLN A 666 -21.00 8.16 -12.52
N PHE A 667 -19.91 8.34 -11.78
CA PHE A 667 -18.67 7.59 -11.97
C PHE A 667 -18.89 6.07 -11.86
N ILE A 668 -19.56 5.61 -10.81
CA ILE A 668 -19.87 4.18 -10.61
C ILE A 668 -20.65 3.62 -11.81
N THR A 669 -21.64 4.37 -12.28
CA THR A 669 -22.49 3.99 -13.42
C THR A 669 -21.68 3.89 -14.71
N ASP A 670 -20.86 4.89 -15.01
CA ASP A 670 -20.07 4.95 -16.25
C ASP A 670 -18.95 3.91 -16.28
N VAL A 671 -18.26 3.70 -15.16
CA VAL A 671 -17.26 2.63 -15.05
C VAL A 671 -17.93 1.26 -15.23
N THR A 672 -19.08 1.03 -14.59
CA THR A 672 -19.80 -0.24 -14.76
C THR A 672 -20.28 -0.44 -16.19
N ASN A 673 -20.79 0.62 -16.84
CA ASN A 673 -21.15 0.59 -18.27
C ASN A 673 -19.96 0.20 -19.14
N TYR A 674 -18.79 0.77 -18.86
CA TYR A 674 -17.55 0.45 -19.57
C TYR A 674 -17.17 -1.03 -19.42
N PHE A 675 -17.10 -1.57 -18.20
CA PHE A 675 -16.78 -3.00 -18.01
C PHE A 675 -17.84 -3.93 -18.63
N ARG A 676 -19.13 -3.59 -18.50
CA ARG A 676 -20.22 -4.34 -19.15
C ARG A 676 -20.08 -4.39 -20.66
N ASP A 677 -19.64 -3.30 -21.29
CA ASP A 677 -19.58 -3.23 -22.74
C ASP A 677 -18.25 -3.79 -23.31
N ASN A 678 -17.18 -3.87 -22.50
CA ASN A 678 -15.83 -4.23 -23.00
C ASN A 678 -15.28 -5.57 -22.49
N LEU A 679 -15.82 -6.16 -21.43
CA LEU A 679 -15.43 -7.53 -21.03
C LEU A 679 -15.94 -8.55 -22.06
N LYS A 680 -15.30 -9.71 -22.21
CA LYS A 680 -15.86 -10.81 -23.02
C LYS A 680 -17.19 -11.30 -22.40
N PRO A 681 -18.08 -11.94 -23.19
CA PRO A 681 -19.39 -12.37 -22.70
C PRO A 681 -19.34 -13.35 -21.52
N ASP A 682 -18.32 -14.18 -21.42
CA ASP A 682 -18.10 -15.20 -20.39
C ASP A 682 -17.33 -14.69 -19.16
N VAL A 683 -16.71 -13.52 -19.25
CA VAL A 683 -15.95 -12.92 -18.14
C VAL A 683 -16.90 -12.24 -17.15
N LYS A 684 -16.82 -12.68 -15.89
CA LYS A 684 -17.58 -12.12 -14.77
C LYS A 684 -17.04 -10.76 -14.36
N PHE A 685 -17.91 -9.90 -13.83
CA PHE A 685 -17.53 -8.61 -13.24
C PHE A 685 -17.85 -8.57 -11.75
N GLY A 686 -16.95 -7.98 -10.99
CA GLY A 686 -16.90 -8.02 -9.55
C GLY A 686 -16.61 -6.66 -8.97
N THR A 687 -17.33 -6.23 -7.93
CA THR A 687 -17.03 -4.98 -7.24
C THR A 687 -17.06 -5.12 -5.73
N GLU A 688 -16.14 -4.44 -5.06
CA GLU A 688 -16.06 -4.31 -3.60
C GLU A 688 -15.89 -2.84 -3.22
N VAL A 689 -16.37 -2.42 -2.05
CA VAL A 689 -16.11 -1.06 -1.56
C VAL A 689 -14.84 -0.98 -0.74
N GLY A 690 -13.99 -0.01 -1.10
CA GLY A 690 -12.74 0.29 -0.43
C GLY A 690 -11.74 -0.85 -0.51
N ASN A 691 -10.67 -0.71 0.25
CA ASN A 691 -9.72 -1.78 0.52
C ASN A 691 -9.35 -1.73 1.99
N GLU A 692 -9.09 -2.90 2.59
CA GLU A 692 -8.58 -3.00 3.95
C GLU A 692 -9.46 -2.21 4.92
N MET A 693 -10.78 -2.34 4.76
CA MET A 693 -11.78 -1.63 5.58
C MET A 693 -11.79 -2.14 7.02
N TRP A 694 -10.84 -2.97 7.39
CA TRP A 694 -10.60 -3.54 8.71
C TRP A 694 -9.21 -3.14 9.25
N ASN A 695 -8.30 -2.63 8.43
CA ASN A 695 -6.93 -2.31 8.84
C ASN A 695 -6.83 -0.85 9.30
N PHE A 696 -6.60 -0.70 10.60
CA PHE A 696 -6.46 0.58 11.29
C PHE A 696 -5.35 1.49 10.76
N GLY A 697 -4.35 0.92 10.08
CA GLY A 697 -3.24 1.67 9.49
C GLY A 697 -3.52 2.21 8.09
N GLN A 698 -4.62 1.79 7.45
CA GLN A 698 -4.90 2.12 6.04
C GLN A 698 -5.79 3.36 5.91
N SER A 699 -5.48 4.20 4.91
CA SER A 699 -6.19 5.47 4.69
C SER A 699 -7.72 5.33 4.51
N PRO A 700 -8.26 4.31 3.80
CA PRO A 700 -9.69 4.10 3.67
C PRO A 700 -10.44 3.94 4.99
N TRP A 701 -9.89 3.14 5.91
CA TRP A 701 -10.50 2.91 7.22
C TRP A 701 -10.62 4.21 8.01
N GLY A 702 -9.53 4.99 8.11
CA GLY A 702 -9.55 6.26 8.84
C GLY A 702 -10.56 7.26 8.26
N ARG A 703 -10.71 7.29 6.93
CA ARG A 703 -11.72 8.14 6.25
C ARG A 703 -13.14 7.68 6.53
N ALA A 704 -13.42 6.38 6.42
CA ALA A 704 -14.73 5.84 6.71
C ALA A 704 -15.10 6.04 8.18
N MET A 705 -14.15 5.88 9.09
CA MET A 705 -14.37 6.15 10.51
C MET A 705 -14.78 7.61 10.75
N SER A 706 -14.01 8.58 10.22
CA SER A 706 -14.35 10.00 10.34
C SER A 706 -15.69 10.36 9.70
N LYS A 707 -15.99 9.80 8.52
CA LYS A 707 -17.30 9.99 7.86
C LYS A 707 -18.44 9.39 8.67
N GLY A 708 -18.24 8.23 9.29
CA GLY A 708 -19.23 7.57 10.12
C GLY A 708 -19.59 8.41 11.34
N PHE A 709 -18.59 9.07 11.95
CA PHE A 709 -18.84 10.06 13.00
C PHE A 709 -19.64 11.26 12.52
N CYS A 710 -19.31 11.80 11.34
CA CYS A 710 -20.09 12.87 10.73
C CYS A 710 -21.54 12.42 10.44
N LEU A 711 -21.78 11.14 10.13
CA LEU A 711 -23.14 10.62 9.91
C LEU A 711 -23.89 10.26 11.19
N GLY A 712 -23.32 10.49 12.35
CA GLY A 712 -24.01 10.23 13.59
C GLY A 712 -23.90 8.78 14.09
N PHE A 713 -22.95 7.98 13.57
CA PHE A 713 -22.77 6.59 14.01
C PHE A 713 -21.96 6.49 15.30
N ALA A 714 -22.42 5.62 16.21
CA ALA A 714 -21.86 5.48 17.56
C ALA A 714 -20.39 5.02 17.54
N SER A 715 -19.56 5.58 18.43
CA SER A 715 -18.14 5.27 18.52
C SER A 715 -17.80 3.95 19.23
N GLY A 716 -18.78 3.05 19.42
CA GLY A 716 -18.55 1.73 19.98
C GLY A 716 -17.94 0.79 18.92
N SER A 717 -16.73 0.28 19.17
CA SER A 717 -16.00 -0.59 18.24
C SER A 717 -15.78 0.08 16.86
N ASN A 718 -15.61 -0.72 15.80
CA ASN A 718 -15.46 -0.29 14.40
C ASN A 718 -16.78 0.10 13.71
N ASN A 719 -17.86 0.33 14.46
CA ASN A 719 -19.18 0.65 13.90
C ASN A 719 -19.16 1.81 12.88
N PRO A 720 -18.56 2.99 13.15
CA PRO A 720 -18.63 4.11 12.21
C PRO A 720 -18.02 3.76 10.84
N ASN A 721 -16.86 3.09 10.85
CA ASN A 721 -16.21 2.60 9.66
C ASN A 721 -17.07 1.54 8.93
N TYR A 722 -17.49 0.48 9.63
CA TYR A 722 -18.28 -0.60 9.03
C TYR A 722 -19.62 -0.12 8.48
N SER A 723 -20.25 0.86 9.13
CA SER A 723 -21.51 1.45 8.68
C SER A 723 -21.32 2.35 7.45
N ILE A 724 -20.19 3.05 7.31
CA ILE A 724 -19.87 3.74 6.04
C ILE A 724 -19.60 2.75 4.92
N THR A 725 -18.85 1.68 5.19
CA THR A 725 -18.62 0.61 4.22
C THR A 725 -19.95 0.00 3.77
N ALA A 726 -20.84 -0.35 4.72
CA ALA A 726 -22.20 -0.82 4.45
C ALA A 726 -23.01 0.14 3.56
N LEU A 727 -23.01 1.43 3.92
CA LEU A 727 -23.76 2.45 3.19
C LEU A 727 -23.30 2.54 1.74
N ARG A 728 -21.98 2.55 1.52
CA ARG A 728 -21.40 2.60 0.17
C ARG A 728 -21.57 1.28 -0.57
N THR A 729 -21.48 0.13 0.08
CA THR A 729 -21.77 -1.18 -0.53
C THR A 729 -23.18 -1.20 -1.10
N LYS A 730 -24.16 -0.70 -0.35
CA LYS A 730 -25.54 -0.63 -0.84
C LYS A 730 -25.69 0.38 -1.99
N GLN A 731 -25.23 1.61 -1.79
CA GLN A 731 -25.40 2.68 -2.77
C GLN A 731 -24.68 2.40 -4.10
N TYR A 732 -23.42 1.99 -4.04
CA TYR A 732 -22.65 1.67 -5.25
C TYR A 732 -23.10 0.34 -5.85
N GLY A 733 -23.49 -0.63 -5.03
CA GLY A 733 -24.02 -1.91 -5.47
C GLY A 733 -25.30 -1.78 -6.28
N ASP A 734 -26.27 -0.97 -5.83
CA ASP A 734 -27.51 -0.71 -6.58
C ASP A 734 -27.24 -0.09 -7.95
N LEU A 735 -26.35 0.90 -8.01
CA LEU A 735 -25.93 1.55 -9.26
C LEU A 735 -25.22 0.55 -10.19
N THR A 736 -24.34 -0.27 -9.63
CA THR A 736 -23.61 -1.31 -10.38
C THR A 736 -24.59 -2.35 -10.94
N ILE A 737 -25.55 -2.81 -10.13
CA ILE A 737 -26.60 -3.75 -10.57
C ILE A 737 -27.38 -3.13 -11.72
N ALA A 738 -27.91 -1.91 -11.56
CA ALA A 738 -28.72 -1.25 -12.57
C ALA A 738 -27.95 -1.04 -13.89
N ALA A 739 -26.70 -0.58 -13.82
CA ALA A 739 -25.86 -0.39 -15.00
C ALA A 739 -25.54 -1.72 -15.69
N TRP A 740 -25.16 -2.75 -14.93
CA TRP A 740 -24.79 -4.05 -15.49
C TRP A 740 -25.98 -4.78 -16.14
N THR A 741 -27.11 -4.86 -15.43
CA THR A 741 -28.26 -5.65 -15.85
C THR A 741 -29.04 -5.06 -17.02
N ALA A 742 -28.72 -3.82 -17.42
CA ALA A 742 -29.24 -3.22 -18.64
C ALA A 742 -28.89 -4.01 -19.91
N LYS A 743 -27.78 -4.76 -19.92
CA LYS A 743 -27.39 -5.59 -21.09
C LYS A 743 -26.83 -6.98 -20.75
N ARG A 744 -26.52 -7.27 -19.48
CA ARG A 744 -25.93 -8.55 -19.05
C ARG A 744 -26.73 -9.22 -17.95
N ALA A 745 -26.56 -10.54 -17.78
CA ALA A 745 -27.25 -11.27 -16.74
C ALA A 745 -26.72 -10.90 -15.34
N ARG A 746 -27.61 -10.79 -14.35
CA ARG A 746 -27.25 -10.56 -12.93
C ARG A 746 -26.31 -11.65 -12.37
N ALA A 747 -26.40 -12.86 -12.90
CA ALA A 747 -25.55 -14.00 -12.52
C ALA A 747 -24.06 -13.80 -12.87
N GLN A 748 -23.74 -12.88 -13.78
CA GLN A 748 -22.37 -12.54 -14.18
C GLN A 748 -21.78 -11.38 -13.36
N LEU A 749 -22.57 -10.78 -12.47
CA LEU A 749 -22.15 -9.73 -11.56
C LEU A 749 -21.95 -10.30 -10.16
N TYR A 750 -20.89 -9.86 -9.49
CA TYR A 750 -20.60 -10.16 -8.09
C TYR A 750 -20.39 -8.88 -7.31
N LEU A 751 -21.17 -8.71 -6.25
CA LEU A 751 -20.95 -7.69 -5.23
C LEU A 751 -20.29 -8.35 -4.01
N PHE A 752 -19.04 -8.01 -3.75
CA PHE A 752 -18.22 -8.58 -2.69
C PHE A 752 -18.26 -7.72 -1.42
N ASN A 753 -18.14 -8.38 -0.27
CA ASN A 753 -18.10 -7.72 1.02
C ASN A 753 -17.00 -8.32 1.91
N GLN A 754 -15.88 -7.60 2.06
CA GLN A 754 -14.76 -7.98 2.92
C GLN A 754 -15.13 -8.04 4.41
N SER A 755 -14.37 -8.82 5.18
CA SER A 755 -14.54 -8.97 6.62
C SER A 755 -13.21 -9.17 7.36
N ALA A 756 -13.17 -8.73 8.62
CA ALA A 756 -12.02 -8.88 9.49
C ALA A 756 -12.05 -10.23 10.20
N THR A 757 -10.96 -11.00 10.10
CA THR A 757 -10.84 -12.34 10.72
C THR A 757 -11.08 -12.33 12.24
N TRP A 758 -10.71 -11.24 12.92
CA TRP A 758 -10.80 -11.07 14.37
C TRP A 758 -12.07 -10.31 14.83
N ASP A 759 -12.89 -9.78 13.92
CA ASP A 759 -14.08 -8.96 14.25
C ASP A 759 -15.32 -9.30 13.39
N LEU A 760 -15.50 -10.58 13.09
CA LEU A 760 -16.63 -11.05 12.29
C LEU A 760 -17.99 -10.68 12.91
N GLY A 761 -18.08 -10.59 14.24
CA GLY A 761 -19.30 -10.19 14.95
C GLY A 761 -19.74 -8.76 14.61
N ASN A 762 -18.85 -7.77 14.79
CA ASN A 762 -19.17 -6.38 14.45
C ASN A 762 -19.27 -6.18 12.94
N THR A 763 -18.49 -6.91 12.14
CA THR A 763 -18.63 -6.91 10.68
C THR A 763 -20.04 -7.36 10.28
N SER A 764 -20.53 -8.47 10.84
CA SER A 764 -21.90 -8.93 10.57
C SER A 764 -22.96 -7.93 11.01
N MET A 765 -22.80 -7.34 12.20
CA MET A 765 -23.79 -6.41 12.77
C MET A 765 -23.88 -5.09 11.98
N PHE A 766 -22.74 -4.46 11.69
CA PHE A 766 -22.71 -3.10 11.14
C PHE A 766 -22.49 -3.09 9.63
N GLN A 767 -21.61 -3.94 9.09
CA GLN A 767 -21.28 -3.96 7.67
C GLN A 767 -22.26 -4.78 6.82
N PHE A 768 -22.66 -5.95 7.31
CA PHE A 768 -23.55 -6.85 6.56
C PHE A 768 -25.02 -6.49 6.79
N LYS A 769 -25.44 -6.44 8.06
CA LYS A 769 -26.83 -6.14 8.44
C LYS A 769 -27.17 -4.65 8.40
N GLY A 770 -26.18 -3.76 8.31
CA GLY A 770 -26.40 -2.32 8.28
C GLY A 770 -26.99 -1.77 9.58
N GLY A 771 -26.62 -2.32 10.74
CA GLY A 771 -27.31 -2.06 12.02
C GLY A 771 -27.43 -0.59 12.44
N SER A 772 -26.57 0.31 11.93
CA SER A 772 -26.68 1.77 12.17
C SER A 772 -27.26 2.58 11.00
N LEU A 773 -27.64 1.92 9.89
CA LEU A 773 -28.25 2.52 8.71
C LEU A 773 -29.77 2.61 8.87
N ASP A 774 -30.21 3.31 9.91
CA ASP A 774 -31.62 3.56 10.20
C ASP A 774 -31.91 5.06 10.13
N ALA A 775 -32.54 5.50 9.04
CA ALA A 775 -32.90 6.91 8.85
C ALA A 775 -34.00 7.38 9.81
N THR A 776 -34.77 6.46 10.40
CA THR A 776 -35.81 6.82 11.38
C THR A 776 -35.19 7.12 12.75
N ALA A 777 -34.14 6.39 13.11
CA ALA A 777 -33.44 6.54 14.38
C ALA A 777 -32.29 7.57 14.33
N ASN A 778 -31.64 7.74 13.17
CA ASN A 778 -30.51 8.65 12.98
C ASN A 778 -30.88 9.82 12.07
N ARG A 779 -31.20 10.97 12.68
CA ARG A 779 -31.59 12.20 11.98
C ARG A 779 -30.47 12.83 11.15
N VAL A 780 -29.21 12.65 11.56
CA VAL A 780 -28.05 13.20 10.83
C VAL A 780 -27.86 12.42 9.53
N TYR A 781 -27.92 11.09 9.61
CA TYR A 781 -27.96 10.22 8.45
C TYR A 781 -29.15 10.53 7.54
N ALA A 782 -30.36 10.68 8.11
CA ALA A 782 -31.57 11.05 7.37
C ALA A 782 -31.39 12.36 6.57
N ALA A 783 -30.75 13.36 7.17
CA ALA A 783 -30.52 14.68 6.60
C ALA A 783 -29.38 14.72 5.57
N HIS A 784 -28.39 13.82 5.65
CA HIS A 784 -27.32 13.72 4.65
C HIS A 784 -27.87 13.38 3.26
N GLY A 785 -28.91 12.54 3.21
CA GLY A 785 -29.55 12.11 1.97
C GLY A 785 -28.85 10.94 1.28
N GLY A 786 -29.47 10.45 0.20
CA GLY A 786 -28.88 9.47 -0.71
C GLY A 786 -27.83 10.09 -1.63
N LEU A 787 -26.98 9.24 -2.23
CA LEU A 787 -25.86 9.65 -3.12
C LEU A 787 -26.28 10.55 -4.30
N GLY A 788 -27.58 10.60 -4.65
CA GLY A 788 -28.16 11.45 -5.70
C GLY A 788 -28.98 12.66 -5.21
N GLY A 789 -28.94 13.01 -3.92
CA GLY A 789 -29.61 14.21 -3.39
C GLY A 789 -31.07 14.03 -2.91
N GLY A 790 -31.55 12.79 -2.74
CA GLY A 790 -32.86 12.47 -2.12
C GLY A 790 -32.75 12.15 -0.62
N PRO A 791 -33.87 11.85 0.09
CA PRO A 791 -33.82 11.43 1.50
C PRO A 791 -33.03 10.13 1.67
N ALA A 792 -32.31 9.98 2.80
CA ALA A 792 -31.53 8.76 3.07
C ALA A 792 -32.49 7.59 3.43
N PRO A 793 -32.41 6.44 2.72
CA PRO A 793 -33.22 5.26 3.04
C PRO A 793 -32.68 4.51 4.28
N SER A 794 -33.50 3.71 4.95
CA SER A 794 -33.02 2.73 5.93
C SER A 794 -32.54 1.45 5.22
N TYR A 795 -31.36 0.96 5.63
CA TYR A 795 -30.71 -0.26 5.12
C TYR A 795 -30.38 -1.27 6.23
N ASN A 796 -31.12 -1.24 7.35
CA ASN A 796 -30.91 -2.09 8.52
C ASN A 796 -31.84 -3.32 8.59
N ALA A 797 -32.75 -3.48 7.63
CA ALA A 797 -33.74 -4.57 7.60
C ALA A 797 -33.86 -5.23 6.22
N ALA A 798 -34.13 -6.53 6.21
CA ALA A 798 -34.35 -7.28 4.97
C ALA A 798 -35.61 -6.77 4.25
N PRO A 799 -35.64 -6.81 2.90
CA PRO A 799 -34.62 -7.31 1.98
C PRO A 799 -33.63 -6.22 1.50
N ASN A 800 -33.48 -5.12 2.25
CA ASN A 800 -32.75 -3.94 1.81
C ASN A 800 -31.40 -3.72 2.51
N ARG A 801 -30.87 -4.73 3.21
CA ARG A 801 -29.57 -4.62 3.89
C ARG A 801 -28.44 -4.63 2.85
N PRO A 802 -27.25 -4.09 3.18
CA PRO A 802 -26.08 -4.19 2.31
C PRO A 802 -25.80 -5.63 1.87
N ILE A 803 -25.87 -6.59 2.80
CA ILE A 803 -25.64 -8.00 2.50
C ILE A 803 -26.71 -8.63 1.62
N ASP A 804 -27.92 -8.07 1.53
CA ASP A 804 -29.01 -8.66 0.73
C ASP A 804 -28.77 -8.53 -0.78
N ILE A 805 -27.97 -7.53 -1.20
CA ILE A 805 -27.56 -7.38 -2.60
C ILE A 805 -26.20 -8.02 -2.91
N CYS A 806 -25.40 -8.34 -1.88
CA CYS A 806 -24.10 -8.98 -2.02
C CYS A 806 -24.21 -10.43 -2.49
N ASP A 807 -23.15 -10.91 -3.14
CA ASP A 807 -23.06 -12.26 -3.66
C ASP A 807 -22.02 -13.11 -2.95
N ALA A 808 -21.01 -12.46 -2.38
CA ALA A 808 -19.91 -13.13 -1.70
C ALA A 808 -19.42 -12.33 -0.49
N ILE A 809 -19.00 -13.06 0.55
CA ILE A 809 -18.24 -12.54 1.68
C ILE A 809 -16.87 -13.22 1.75
N GLY A 810 -15.89 -12.58 2.38
CA GLY A 810 -14.56 -13.16 2.51
C GLY A 810 -13.72 -12.48 3.56
N VAL A 811 -12.70 -13.18 4.03
CA VAL A 811 -11.60 -12.64 4.87
C VAL A 811 -10.29 -12.67 4.11
N ALA A 812 -9.25 -11.99 4.62
CA ALA A 812 -7.87 -12.16 4.15
C ALA A 812 -7.10 -13.21 4.96
N PRO A 813 -7.00 -14.48 4.52
CA PRO A 813 -6.21 -15.49 5.23
C PRO A 813 -4.71 -15.29 5.02
N TYR A 814 -4.10 -14.57 5.97
CA TYR A 814 -2.65 -14.49 6.12
C TYR A 814 -2.17 -15.57 7.09
N TRP A 815 -1.34 -16.50 6.61
CA TRP A 815 -0.97 -17.69 7.37
C TRP A 815 0.53 -17.87 7.53
N GLY A 816 0.97 -18.16 8.74
CA GLY A 816 2.37 -18.34 9.08
C GLY A 816 2.59 -19.62 9.87
N SER A 817 3.69 -19.69 10.62
CA SER A 817 3.88 -20.74 11.61
C SER A 817 3.95 -20.13 13.01
N PRO A 818 3.75 -20.92 14.06
CA PRO A 818 3.89 -20.48 15.45
C PRO A 818 5.25 -19.84 15.81
N TRP A 819 6.26 -20.03 14.95
CA TRP A 819 7.63 -19.56 15.15
C TRP A 819 8.04 -18.47 14.16
N ILE A 820 7.42 -18.39 12.97
CA ILE A 820 7.75 -17.41 11.92
C ILE A 820 6.48 -16.77 11.34
N ALA A 821 6.38 -15.44 11.47
CA ALA A 821 5.19 -14.68 11.08
C ALA A 821 5.50 -13.32 10.40
N GLY A 822 6.70 -13.18 9.82
CA GLY A 822 7.08 -12.04 8.96
C GLY A 822 8.00 -10.99 9.57
N ASP A 823 8.49 -11.20 10.78
CA ASP A 823 9.44 -10.31 11.48
C ASP A 823 10.29 -11.14 12.47
N VAL A 824 11.54 -10.72 12.67
CA VAL A 824 12.49 -11.43 13.55
C VAL A 824 12.03 -11.50 15.01
N ASN A 825 11.21 -10.57 15.48
CA ASN A 825 10.68 -10.51 16.84
C ASN A 825 9.67 -11.62 17.15
N TYR A 826 9.11 -12.27 16.12
CA TYR A 826 8.29 -13.46 16.31
C TYR A 826 9.11 -14.66 16.82
N ILE A 827 10.42 -14.66 16.57
CA ILE A 827 11.36 -15.57 17.18
C ILE A 827 11.66 -15.06 18.59
N LYS A 828 11.24 -15.84 19.60
CA LYS A 828 11.31 -15.48 21.02
C LYS A 828 11.31 -16.73 21.90
N GLY A 829 11.45 -16.55 23.21
CA GLY A 829 11.47 -17.65 24.17
C GLY A 829 12.79 -18.42 24.15
N ALA A 830 12.81 -19.64 24.69
CA ALA A 830 14.01 -20.46 24.77
C ALA A 830 14.29 -21.24 23.47
N ALA A 831 15.56 -21.64 23.24
CA ALA A 831 15.95 -22.41 22.07
C ALA A 831 15.16 -23.73 21.94
N ILE A 832 14.90 -24.41 23.07
CA ILE A 832 14.12 -25.66 23.10
C ILE A 832 12.68 -25.48 22.59
N GLU A 833 12.06 -24.33 22.85
CA GLU A 833 10.72 -24.03 22.34
C GLU A 833 10.71 -23.82 20.83
N ASN A 834 11.88 -23.55 20.23
CA ASN A 834 12.09 -23.30 18.80
C ASN A 834 12.78 -24.50 18.11
N ALA A 835 13.03 -25.60 18.84
CA ALA A 835 13.72 -26.77 18.33
C ALA A 835 13.14 -27.31 16.99
N PRO A 836 11.82 -27.35 16.75
CA PRO A 836 11.28 -27.78 15.46
C PRO A 836 11.75 -26.94 14.26
N LEU A 837 11.84 -25.61 14.43
CA LEU A 837 12.33 -24.71 13.40
C LEU A 837 13.84 -24.86 13.21
N LEU A 838 14.59 -24.89 14.32
CA LEU A 838 16.05 -24.99 14.31
C LEU A 838 16.51 -26.32 13.70
N GLN A 839 15.84 -27.42 14.03
CA GLN A 839 16.15 -28.75 13.48
C GLN A 839 15.84 -28.82 11.98
N ALA A 840 14.70 -28.30 11.52
CA ALA A 840 14.38 -28.26 10.10
C ALA A 840 15.44 -27.48 9.30
N ALA A 841 15.92 -26.34 9.84
CA ALA A 841 16.97 -25.55 9.22
C ALA A 841 18.32 -26.31 9.15
N LYS A 842 18.67 -27.06 10.21
CA LYS A 842 19.83 -27.96 10.21
C LYS A 842 19.71 -29.04 9.14
N ASP A 843 18.56 -29.72 9.08
CA ASP A 843 18.31 -30.81 8.15
C ASP A 843 18.41 -30.32 6.70
N HIS A 844 17.87 -29.13 6.40
CA HIS A 844 18.03 -28.49 5.10
C HIS A 844 19.50 -28.28 4.74
N ALA A 845 20.27 -27.66 5.64
CA ALA A 845 21.68 -27.36 5.41
C ALA A 845 22.57 -28.62 5.34
N ALA A 846 22.16 -29.72 5.99
CA ALA A 846 22.82 -31.02 5.91
C ALA A 846 22.44 -31.85 4.66
N GLY A 847 21.59 -31.32 3.77
CA GLY A 847 21.16 -32.01 2.54
C GLY A 847 19.90 -32.87 2.70
N ASN A 848 19.31 -32.97 3.89
CA ASN A 848 18.05 -33.67 4.16
C ASN A 848 16.82 -32.80 3.80
N VAL A 849 16.84 -32.23 2.60
CA VAL A 849 15.93 -31.16 2.14
C VAL A 849 14.44 -31.56 2.22
N GLY A 850 14.10 -32.78 1.83
CA GLY A 850 12.70 -33.25 1.86
C GLY A 850 12.11 -33.34 3.28
N ALA A 851 12.91 -33.79 4.25
CA ALA A 851 12.48 -33.86 5.66
C ALA A 851 12.31 -32.47 6.26
N ALA A 852 13.26 -31.57 6.00
CA ALA A 852 13.20 -30.17 6.42
C ALA A 852 11.92 -29.46 5.94
N TYR A 853 11.61 -29.58 4.64
CA TYR A 853 10.42 -28.94 4.06
C TYR A 853 9.11 -29.56 4.54
N THR A 854 9.09 -30.86 4.78
CA THR A 854 7.92 -31.54 5.39
C THR A 854 7.69 -31.04 6.80
N ALA A 855 8.76 -30.93 7.61
CA ALA A 855 8.68 -30.39 8.96
C ALA A 855 8.21 -28.93 8.97
N LEU A 856 8.72 -28.09 8.07
CA LEU A 856 8.29 -26.70 7.93
C LEU A 856 6.81 -26.60 7.51
N SER A 857 6.36 -27.45 6.59
CA SER A 857 4.95 -27.52 6.18
C SER A 857 4.03 -27.85 7.35
N ALA A 858 4.42 -28.82 8.19
CA ALA A 858 3.66 -29.22 9.38
C ALA A 858 3.56 -28.09 10.42
N GLN A 859 4.61 -27.28 10.56
CA GLN A 859 4.61 -26.10 11.43
C GLN A 859 3.65 -25.03 10.93
N ILE A 860 3.66 -24.72 9.63
CA ILE A 860 2.79 -23.70 9.02
C ILE A 860 1.31 -24.14 9.00
N TYR A 861 1.07 -25.42 8.71
CA TYR A 861 -0.29 -25.98 8.76
C TYR A 861 -0.86 -25.92 10.19
N GLY A 862 -0.01 -26.10 11.21
CA GLY A 862 -0.40 -26.14 12.63
C GLY A 862 -0.48 -27.54 13.21
N ALA A 863 0.05 -28.56 12.52
CA ALA A 863 0.16 -29.92 13.04
C ALA A 863 1.17 -30.01 14.20
N VAL A 864 2.18 -29.12 14.21
CA VAL A 864 3.12 -28.97 15.32
C VAL A 864 2.73 -27.74 16.15
N LYS A 865 2.55 -27.93 17.45
CA LYS A 865 2.18 -26.86 18.39
C LYS A 865 3.38 -26.40 19.19
N ARG A 866 3.43 -25.10 19.48
CA ARG A 866 4.39 -24.53 20.41
C ARG A 866 3.88 -24.68 21.85
N SER A 867 4.76 -25.00 22.78
CA SER A 867 4.44 -25.23 24.19
C SER A 867 4.08 -23.97 24.99
N SER A 868 4.45 -22.77 24.50
CA SER A 868 4.21 -21.50 25.19
C SER A 868 3.15 -20.65 24.45
N PRO A 869 2.14 -20.08 25.15
CA PRO A 869 1.16 -19.18 24.54
C PRO A 869 1.79 -17.85 24.13
N GLY A 870 1.46 -17.39 22.91
CA GLY A 870 1.99 -16.16 22.32
C GLY A 870 2.71 -16.33 20.99
N ALA A 871 2.61 -17.49 20.35
CA ALA A 871 3.13 -17.77 19.01
C ALA A 871 2.68 -16.73 17.96
N GLY A 872 3.58 -16.33 17.07
CA GLY A 872 3.27 -15.45 15.93
C GLY A 872 2.51 -16.19 14.85
N GLY A 873 1.73 -15.47 14.03
CA GLY A 873 1.10 -15.98 12.81
C GLY A 873 -0.11 -16.89 13.05
N ILE A 874 -1.12 -16.79 12.17
CA ILE A 874 -2.29 -17.65 12.20
C ILE A 874 -2.01 -18.89 11.33
N THR A 875 -2.20 -20.10 11.85
CA THR A 875 -1.96 -21.34 11.06
C THR A 875 -3.17 -21.68 10.17
N PHE A 876 -2.97 -22.53 9.17
CA PHE A 876 -4.11 -23.04 8.38
C PHE A 876 -5.14 -23.77 9.25
N ASP A 877 -4.72 -24.58 10.22
CA ASP A 877 -5.61 -25.27 11.14
C ASP A 877 -6.49 -24.29 11.94
N HIS A 878 -5.95 -23.13 12.33
CA HIS A 878 -6.75 -22.10 12.98
C HIS A 878 -7.83 -21.54 12.04
N TYR A 879 -7.48 -21.21 10.79
CA TYR A 879 -8.45 -20.75 9.81
C TYR A 879 -9.54 -21.79 9.58
N LYS A 880 -9.14 -23.04 9.32
CA LYS A 880 -10.04 -24.18 9.08
C LYS A 880 -11.02 -24.40 10.21
N THR A 881 -10.53 -24.48 11.45
CA THR A 881 -11.34 -24.91 12.61
C THR A 881 -12.10 -23.77 13.29
N LYS A 882 -11.69 -22.50 13.07
CA LYS A 882 -12.32 -21.33 13.71
C LYS A 882 -12.92 -20.38 12.68
N VAL A 883 -12.08 -19.78 11.85
CA VAL A 883 -12.48 -18.64 11.01
C VAL A 883 -13.44 -19.08 9.91
N TYR A 884 -13.13 -20.12 9.14
CA TYR A 884 -13.98 -20.60 8.05
C TYR A 884 -15.29 -21.18 8.57
N THR A 885 -15.26 -21.88 9.71
CA THR A 885 -16.49 -22.38 10.36
C THR A 885 -17.42 -21.23 10.78
N GLN A 886 -16.88 -20.15 11.35
CA GLN A 886 -17.68 -18.96 11.69
C GLN A 886 -18.20 -18.25 10.44
N LEU A 887 -17.38 -18.15 9.40
CA LEU A 887 -17.77 -17.52 8.14
C LEU A 887 -18.90 -18.29 7.45
N GLU A 888 -18.86 -19.62 7.50
CA GLU A 888 -19.93 -20.50 7.01
C GLU A 888 -21.25 -20.23 7.75
N GLN A 889 -21.22 -20.15 9.08
CA GLN A 889 -22.41 -19.84 9.89
C GLN A 889 -23.00 -18.48 9.54
N VAL A 890 -22.15 -17.46 9.36
CA VAL A 890 -22.58 -16.12 8.96
C VAL A 890 -23.18 -16.15 7.56
N ALA A 891 -22.52 -16.77 6.57
CA ALA A 891 -23.02 -16.90 5.20
C ALA A 891 -24.38 -17.61 5.17
N ALA A 892 -24.50 -18.75 5.86
CA ALA A 892 -25.72 -19.54 5.95
C ALA A 892 -26.91 -18.73 6.50
N SER A 893 -26.67 -17.82 7.45
CA SER A 893 -27.70 -16.97 8.04
C SER A 893 -28.37 -16.02 7.05
N PHE A 894 -27.81 -15.84 5.85
CA PHE A 894 -28.31 -14.97 4.80
C PHE A 894 -28.81 -15.72 3.55
N ASP A 895 -28.84 -17.05 3.54
CA ASP A 895 -29.26 -17.84 2.36
C ASP A 895 -30.76 -17.80 2.10
N ALA A 896 -31.58 -17.58 3.14
CA ALA A 896 -33.03 -17.63 3.04
C ALA A 896 -33.54 -16.64 1.98
N GLY A 897 -34.26 -17.16 0.98
CA GLY A 897 -34.84 -16.36 -0.11
C GLY A 897 -33.89 -16.02 -1.26
N ARG A 898 -32.63 -16.52 -1.26
CA ARG A 898 -31.70 -16.33 -2.37
C ARG A 898 -31.82 -17.42 -3.43
N SER A 899 -31.66 -17.07 -4.71
CA SER A 899 -31.57 -18.03 -5.81
C SER A 899 -30.24 -18.78 -5.86
N ARG A 900 -29.19 -18.20 -5.25
CA ARG A 900 -27.89 -18.83 -5.01
C ARG A 900 -27.48 -18.61 -3.56
N LYS A 901 -26.86 -19.61 -2.93
CA LYS A 901 -26.26 -19.43 -1.60
C LYS A 901 -25.21 -18.32 -1.63
N MET A 902 -25.03 -17.64 -0.50
CA MET A 902 -23.94 -16.67 -0.35
C MET A 902 -22.60 -17.37 -0.57
N ALA A 903 -21.78 -16.86 -1.48
CA ALA A 903 -20.45 -17.39 -1.76
C ALA A 903 -19.45 -16.97 -0.67
N VAL A 904 -18.38 -17.76 -0.52
CA VAL A 904 -17.27 -17.46 0.38
C VAL A 904 -15.97 -17.33 -0.42
N ILE A 905 -15.67 -16.11 -0.83
CA ILE A 905 -14.55 -15.82 -1.73
C ILE A 905 -13.60 -14.90 -0.98
N HIS A 906 -12.44 -15.43 -0.59
CA HIS A 906 -11.39 -14.64 0.06
C HIS A 906 -10.91 -13.55 -0.90
N TYR A 907 -10.75 -12.32 -0.39
CA TYR A 907 -10.38 -11.17 -1.22
C TYR A 907 -8.86 -11.00 -1.35
N GLU A 908 -8.09 -11.57 -0.43
CA GLU A 908 -6.63 -11.46 -0.38
C GLU A 908 -6.09 -12.53 0.55
N GLY A 909 -4.81 -12.86 0.51
CA GLY A 909 -4.22 -13.78 1.48
C GLY A 909 -2.88 -14.30 1.00
N GLY A 910 -2.30 -15.19 1.79
CA GLY A 910 -1.05 -15.84 1.40
C GLY A 910 -0.14 -16.15 2.59
N PRO A 911 1.02 -16.73 2.29
CA PRO A 911 2.05 -16.98 3.28
C PRO A 911 2.48 -15.68 3.98
N GLN A 912 2.51 -15.70 5.30
CA GLN A 912 3.06 -14.68 6.18
C GLN A 912 4.23 -15.27 6.96
N PHE A 913 5.16 -15.95 6.31
CA PHE A 913 6.31 -16.53 7.00
C PHE A 913 7.61 -15.98 6.43
N GLY A 914 8.47 -15.50 7.33
CA GLY A 914 9.72 -14.81 7.02
C GLY A 914 10.36 -14.27 8.30
N VAL A 915 11.60 -13.79 8.18
CA VAL A 915 12.41 -13.29 9.30
C VAL A 915 12.88 -11.83 9.15
N GLY A 916 12.61 -11.18 8.01
CA GLY A 916 13.04 -9.81 7.71
C GLY A 916 11.88 -8.79 7.68
N ASN A 917 12.04 -7.67 8.40
CA ASN A 917 11.07 -6.56 8.43
C ASN A 917 11.27 -5.55 7.27
N ILE A 918 12.47 -5.48 6.70
CA ILE A 918 12.87 -4.42 5.76
C ILE A 918 12.37 -4.69 4.32
N ASN A 919 12.19 -5.97 3.94
CA ASN A 919 11.84 -6.37 2.57
C ASN A 919 10.47 -7.07 2.49
N ASN A 920 9.55 -6.75 3.41
CA ASN A 920 8.29 -7.49 3.57
C ASN A 920 8.55 -9.01 3.59
N GLY A 921 9.57 -9.53 4.28
CA GLY A 921 9.87 -10.97 4.33
C GLY A 921 10.27 -11.66 3.01
N THR A 922 10.77 -10.92 2.02
CA THR A 922 11.57 -11.50 0.94
C THR A 922 12.93 -11.87 1.50
N ASN A 923 13.04 -13.05 2.12
CA ASN A 923 14.23 -13.41 2.89
C ASN A 923 15.50 -13.24 2.04
N ASP A 924 16.36 -12.29 2.42
CA ASP A 924 17.57 -11.89 1.71
C ASP A 924 18.77 -12.15 2.62
N ALA A 925 19.70 -12.99 2.16
CA ALA A 925 20.86 -13.39 2.93
C ALA A 925 21.75 -12.19 3.35
N VAL A 926 21.74 -11.09 2.59
CA VAL A 926 22.52 -9.89 2.89
C VAL A 926 21.92 -9.10 4.03
N THR A 927 20.60 -8.95 4.07
CA THR A 927 19.92 -8.11 5.09
C THR A 927 19.47 -8.90 6.30
N ASP A 928 18.99 -10.13 6.11
CA ASP A 928 18.22 -10.83 7.15
C ASP A 928 19.08 -11.73 8.02
N VAL A 929 20.18 -12.28 7.49
CA VAL A 929 21.13 -13.09 8.28
C VAL A 929 21.73 -12.27 9.44
N PRO A 930 22.25 -11.05 9.24
CA PRO A 930 22.79 -10.26 10.35
C PRO A 930 21.74 -9.93 11.42
N VAL A 931 20.51 -9.59 11.00
CA VAL A 931 19.41 -9.23 11.90
C VAL A 931 18.96 -10.44 12.72
N LEU A 932 18.79 -11.59 12.09
CA LEU A 932 18.41 -12.84 12.76
C LEU A 932 19.51 -13.34 13.69
N ALA A 933 20.79 -13.25 13.29
CA ALA A 933 21.91 -13.61 14.14
C ALA A 933 21.95 -12.74 15.40
N ALA A 934 21.71 -11.43 15.27
CA ALA A 934 21.61 -10.51 16.41
C ALA A 934 20.44 -10.89 17.32
N ARG A 935 19.30 -11.29 16.77
CA ARG A 935 18.14 -11.75 17.55
C ARG A 935 18.47 -13.02 18.35
N ILE A 936 19.06 -14.03 17.72
CA ILE A 936 19.46 -15.30 18.39
C ILE A 936 20.39 -15.00 19.57
N LYS A 937 21.39 -14.12 19.38
CA LYS A 937 22.30 -13.69 20.44
C LYS A 937 21.56 -12.96 21.57
N SER A 938 20.63 -12.06 21.24
CA SER A 938 19.85 -11.30 22.24
C SER A 938 18.98 -12.20 23.13
N LEU A 939 18.61 -13.38 22.65
CA LEU A 939 17.82 -14.36 23.41
C LEU A 939 18.71 -15.31 24.25
N GLY A 940 20.03 -15.19 24.16
CA GLY A 940 20.97 -16.02 24.93
C GLY A 940 20.91 -17.50 24.56
N TRP A 941 20.56 -17.84 23.31
CA TRP A 941 20.45 -19.22 22.87
C TRP A 941 21.82 -19.86 22.68
N SER A 942 21.94 -21.12 23.12
CA SER A 942 22.97 -22.01 22.61
C SER A 942 22.40 -22.84 21.46
N VAL A 943 23.01 -22.72 20.29
CA VAL A 943 22.53 -23.32 19.03
C VAL A 943 23.44 -24.42 18.50
N SER A 944 24.47 -24.82 19.25
CA SER A 944 25.43 -25.87 18.86
C SER A 944 24.78 -27.20 18.46
N ALA A 945 23.65 -27.57 19.08
CA ALA A 945 22.90 -28.77 18.69
C ALA A 945 22.27 -28.66 17.28
N TYR A 946 22.04 -27.44 16.79
CA TYR A 946 21.25 -27.13 15.60
C TYR A 946 22.07 -26.55 14.43
N THR A 947 23.36 -26.26 14.63
CA THR A 947 24.29 -25.92 13.54
C THR A 947 24.83 -27.18 12.88
N VAL A 948 25.16 -27.10 11.59
CA VAL A 948 25.83 -28.21 10.87
C VAL A 948 27.26 -28.38 11.38
N SER A 949 27.94 -27.30 11.73
CA SER A 949 29.30 -27.35 12.30
C SER A 949 29.36 -27.87 13.73
N GLY A 950 28.21 -27.98 14.42
CA GLY A 950 28.14 -28.32 15.84
C GLY A 950 28.63 -27.21 16.77
N ARG A 951 28.97 -26.03 16.24
CA ARG A 951 29.44 -24.87 17.02
C ARG A 951 28.28 -23.99 17.43
N ASP A 952 28.45 -23.29 18.55
CA ASP A 952 27.48 -22.29 19.00
C ASP A 952 27.60 -20.99 18.17
N ASP A 953 27.20 -21.06 16.90
CA ASP A 953 27.33 -19.99 15.91
C ASP A 953 25.95 -19.49 15.44
N ALA A 954 25.55 -18.34 15.98
CA ALA A 954 24.28 -17.70 15.64
C ALA A 954 24.21 -17.22 14.18
N THR A 955 25.35 -16.90 13.55
CA THR A 955 25.37 -16.48 12.14
C THR A 955 25.11 -17.68 11.23
N GLU A 956 25.77 -18.81 11.51
CA GLU A 956 25.51 -20.06 10.81
C GLU A 956 24.04 -20.47 10.92
N MET A 957 23.49 -20.48 12.13
CA MET A 957 22.09 -20.82 12.37
C MET A 957 21.14 -19.87 11.61
N ALA A 958 21.41 -18.56 11.62
CA ALA A 958 20.63 -17.59 10.88
C ALA A 958 20.67 -17.83 9.36
N SER A 959 21.86 -18.12 8.80
CA SER A 959 22.01 -18.48 7.39
C SER A 959 21.24 -19.74 7.02
N GLN A 960 21.29 -20.78 7.85
CA GLN A 960 20.54 -22.03 7.63
C GLN A 960 19.01 -21.77 7.56
N ILE A 961 18.48 -20.92 8.45
CA ILE A 961 17.04 -20.58 8.48
C ILE A 961 16.66 -19.77 7.23
N VAL A 962 17.41 -18.71 6.92
CA VAL A 962 17.11 -17.82 5.79
C VAL A 962 17.13 -18.58 4.47
N GLU A 963 18.15 -19.42 4.24
CA GLU A 963 18.27 -20.22 3.02
C GLU A 963 17.15 -21.26 2.92
N MET A 964 16.82 -21.96 4.01
CA MET A 964 15.72 -22.93 4.02
C MET A 964 14.39 -22.27 3.62
N ILE A 965 14.04 -21.11 4.20
CA ILE A 965 12.78 -20.44 3.87
C ILE A 965 12.77 -19.96 2.41
N TYR A 966 13.88 -19.41 1.92
CA TYR A 966 14.01 -18.97 0.54
C TYR A 966 13.81 -20.12 -0.45
N ARG A 967 14.46 -21.26 -0.22
CA ARG A 967 14.38 -22.45 -1.09
C ARG A 967 13.05 -23.18 -0.97
N TYR A 968 12.45 -23.21 0.21
CA TYR A 968 11.17 -23.87 0.47
C TYR A 968 10.04 -23.36 -0.44
N LYS A 969 9.98 -22.05 -0.73
CA LYS A 969 8.95 -21.46 -1.61
C LYS A 969 8.98 -22.01 -3.05
N PHE A 970 10.08 -22.63 -3.48
CA PHE A 970 10.20 -23.28 -4.80
C PHE A 970 9.95 -24.79 -4.76
N SER A 971 9.65 -25.34 -3.59
CA SER A 971 9.55 -26.80 -3.37
C SER A 971 8.16 -27.39 -3.68
N PRO A 972 8.08 -28.67 -4.06
CA PRO A 972 6.81 -29.39 -4.16
C PRO A 972 6.00 -29.42 -2.86
N GLN A 973 6.66 -29.41 -1.69
CA GLN A 973 6.01 -29.42 -0.37
C GLN A 973 5.26 -28.11 -0.11
N TYR A 974 5.86 -26.96 -0.41
CA TYR A 974 5.18 -25.66 -0.30
C TYR A 974 3.93 -25.60 -1.20
N LYS A 975 4.05 -26.09 -2.44
CA LYS A 975 2.92 -26.21 -3.35
C LYS A 975 1.81 -27.12 -2.79
N ALA A 976 2.17 -28.28 -2.22
CA ALA A 976 1.20 -29.20 -1.63
C ALA A 976 0.47 -28.57 -0.44
N LEU A 977 1.20 -27.91 0.47
CA LEU A 977 0.63 -27.15 1.57
C LEU A 977 -0.34 -26.07 1.06
N TYR A 978 0.06 -25.36 0.01
CA TYR A 978 -0.74 -24.31 -0.60
C TYR A 978 -2.05 -24.83 -1.21
N LYS A 979 -1.97 -25.90 -2.01
CA LYS A 979 -3.14 -26.59 -2.57
C LYS A 979 -4.07 -27.11 -1.46
N GLN A 980 -3.50 -27.65 -0.38
CA GLN A 980 -4.27 -28.12 0.77
C GLN A 980 -5.05 -26.97 1.43
N GLY A 981 -4.43 -25.81 1.63
CA GLY A 981 -5.11 -24.63 2.18
C GLY A 981 -6.34 -24.21 1.38
N PHE A 982 -6.28 -24.29 0.04
CA PHE A 982 -7.45 -24.02 -0.81
C PHE A 982 -8.50 -25.12 -0.77
N ALA A 983 -8.09 -26.38 -0.74
CA ALA A 983 -9.01 -27.49 -0.56
C ALA A 983 -9.77 -27.35 0.78
N ASP A 984 -9.10 -26.90 1.84
CA ASP A 984 -9.71 -26.67 3.15
C ASP A 984 -10.75 -25.52 3.14
N VAL A 985 -10.52 -24.45 2.38
CA VAL A 985 -11.52 -23.40 2.17
C VAL A 985 -12.78 -23.99 1.53
N VAL A 986 -12.63 -24.73 0.43
CA VAL A 986 -13.78 -25.32 -0.28
C VAL A 986 -14.50 -26.34 0.61
N ALA A 987 -13.76 -27.17 1.33
CA ALA A 987 -14.32 -28.16 2.24
C ALA A 987 -15.09 -27.55 3.41
N ALA A 988 -14.68 -26.36 3.89
CA ALA A 988 -15.37 -25.66 4.97
C ALA A 988 -16.73 -25.05 4.54
N HIS A 989 -16.98 -24.94 3.24
CA HIS A 989 -18.16 -24.26 2.67
C HIS A 989 -18.97 -25.16 1.71
N PRO A 990 -19.46 -26.32 2.17
CA PRO A 990 -20.08 -27.32 1.31
C PRO A 990 -21.34 -26.80 0.61
N GLY A 991 -21.39 -26.98 -0.71
CA GLY A 991 -22.53 -26.58 -1.54
C GLY A 991 -22.65 -25.07 -1.76
N ARG A 992 -21.56 -24.31 -1.56
CA ARG A 992 -21.43 -22.88 -1.91
C ARG A 992 -20.30 -22.71 -2.91
N GLU A 993 -20.32 -21.62 -3.66
CA GLU A 993 -19.14 -21.16 -4.38
C GLU A 993 -18.11 -20.67 -3.36
N ALA A 994 -16.89 -21.21 -3.39
CA ALA A 994 -15.84 -20.86 -2.46
C ALA A 994 -14.47 -20.78 -3.15
N ALA A 995 -13.66 -19.78 -2.78
CA ALA A 995 -12.34 -19.60 -3.35
C ALA A 995 -11.35 -19.03 -2.33
N GLY A 996 -10.14 -19.58 -2.34
CA GLY A 996 -8.99 -19.04 -1.61
C GLY A 996 -8.41 -17.81 -2.30
N ALA A 997 -7.48 -17.12 -1.64
CA ALA A 997 -6.88 -15.91 -2.18
C ALA A 997 -5.36 -15.89 -2.04
N GLN A 998 -4.74 -15.06 -2.89
CA GLN A 998 -3.31 -14.88 -3.01
C GLN A 998 -2.96 -13.44 -3.37
N TYR A 999 -2.00 -12.86 -2.66
CA TYR A 999 -1.53 -11.48 -2.87
C TYR A 999 -0.89 -11.23 -4.25
N GLY A 1000 -0.50 -12.28 -4.99
CA GLY A 1000 0.00 -12.18 -6.37
C GLY A 1000 1.49 -12.53 -6.53
N TYR A 1001 2.10 -12.05 -7.62
CA TYR A 1001 3.50 -12.28 -7.99
C TYR A 1001 4.38 -11.10 -7.55
N GLU A 1002 4.73 -11.05 -6.27
CA GLU A 1002 5.49 -9.93 -5.71
C GLU A 1002 6.75 -10.38 -4.99
N ARG A 1003 7.76 -9.50 -4.97
CA ARG A 1003 8.92 -9.63 -4.10
C ARG A 1003 8.52 -9.23 -2.66
N SER A 1004 7.66 -10.05 -2.07
CA SER A 1004 7.11 -9.90 -0.72
C SER A 1004 6.84 -11.28 -0.10
N GLN A 1005 6.65 -11.31 1.22
CA GLN A 1005 6.33 -12.50 1.98
C GLN A 1005 4.98 -13.04 1.55
N TRP A 1006 4.06 -12.13 1.24
CA TRP A 1006 2.71 -12.36 0.77
C TRP A 1006 2.65 -12.95 -0.63
N GLY A 1007 3.69 -12.70 -1.44
CA GLY A 1007 3.79 -13.17 -2.82
C GLY A 1007 3.78 -14.70 -2.92
N LEU A 1008 3.13 -15.18 -3.99
CA LEU A 1008 3.04 -16.60 -4.32
C LEU A 1008 4.44 -17.18 -4.54
N PHE A 1009 5.30 -16.36 -5.14
CA PHE A 1009 6.70 -16.64 -5.38
C PHE A 1009 7.57 -15.51 -4.79
N PRO A 1010 8.84 -15.78 -4.45
CA PRO A 1010 9.70 -14.79 -3.81
C PRO A 1010 10.27 -13.72 -4.78
N ARG A 1011 9.95 -13.79 -6.07
CA ARG A 1011 10.37 -12.80 -7.09
C ARG A 1011 9.19 -12.38 -7.97
N GLY A 1012 9.28 -11.19 -8.57
CA GLY A 1012 8.26 -10.67 -9.48
C GLY A 1012 8.14 -11.49 -10.76
N TYR A 1013 6.96 -11.43 -11.39
CA TYR A 1013 6.54 -12.29 -12.52
C TYR A 1013 7.53 -12.36 -13.70
N GLY A 1014 8.35 -11.33 -13.92
CA GLY A 1014 9.30 -11.24 -15.03
C GLY A 1014 10.70 -11.82 -14.79
N ALA A 1015 11.00 -12.41 -13.62
CA ALA A 1015 12.35 -12.92 -13.34
C ALA A 1015 12.74 -14.12 -14.22
N GLU A 1016 13.92 -14.11 -14.85
CA GLU A 1016 14.39 -15.17 -15.78
C GLU A 1016 14.38 -16.59 -15.19
N HIS A 1017 14.42 -16.76 -13.86
CA HIS A 1017 14.32 -18.06 -13.22
C HIS A 1017 13.02 -18.79 -13.53
N TYR A 1018 11.94 -18.11 -13.93
CA TYR A 1018 10.69 -18.74 -14.35
C TYR A 1018 10.73 -19.27 -15.80
N SER A 1019 11.79 -18.99 -16.57
CA SER A 1019 11.97 -19.59 -17.91
C SER A 1019 12.64 -20.97 -17.85
N SER A 1020 13.36 -21.27 -16.77
CA SER A 1020 13.97 -22.58 -16.50
C SER A 1020 13.28 -23.35 -15.37
N TYR A 1021 12.66 -22.66 -14.41
CA TYR A 1021 11.67 -23.21 -13.50
C TYR A 1021 10.32 -23.21 -14.21
N ASP A 1022 9.96 -24.38 -14.72
CA ASP A 1022 8.68 -24.60 -15.36
C ASP A 1022 7.56 -24.64 -14.30
N ALA A 1023 7.21 -23.45 -13.77
CA ALA A 1023 5.99 -23.30 -12.98
C ALA A 1023 4.78 -23.87 -13.76
N ILE A 1024 4.83 -23.78 -15.11
CA ILE A 1024 3.87 -24.28 -16.11
C ILE A 1024 3.76 -25.83 -16.14
N HIS A 1025 4.75 -26.57 -15.65
CA HIS A 1025 4.74 -28.04 -15.66
C HIS A 1025 4.63 -28.60 -14.23
N GLU A 1026 5.20 -27.91 -13.25
CA GLU A 1026 5.11 -28.33 -11.85
C GLU A 1026 3.68 -28.22 -11.31
N PHE A 1027 2.89 -27.17 -11.59
CA PHE A 1027 1.51 -27.07 -11.08
C PHE A 1027 0.51 -28.07 -11.69
N ASN A 1028 0.72 -28.47 -12.95
CA ASN A 1028 -0.09 -29.41 -13.74
C ASN A 1028 -0.05 -30.87 -13.24
N ASN A 1029 1.06 -31.35 -12.67
CA ASN A 1029 1.21 -32.76 -12.26
C ASN A 1029 0.51 -33.13 -10.93
N GLY A 1030 -0.70 -32.62 -10.69
CA GLY A 1030 -1.47 -33.02 -9.50
C GLY A 1030 -2.89 -32.49 -9.52
N GLY A 1031 -3.61 -32.85 -10.58
CA GLY A 1031 -5.07 -32.94 -10.64
C GLY A 1031 -5.42 -34.37 -11.00
#